data_AF-A0A2V1E573-F1
#
_entry.id   AF-A0A2V1E573-F1
#
_cell.length_a   1.000
_cell.length_b   1.000
_cell.length_c   1.000
_cell.angle_alpha   90.00
_cell.angle_beta   90.00
_cell.angle_gamma   90.00
#
_symmetry.space_group_name_H-M   'P 1'
#
loop_
_entity.id
_entity.type
_entity.pdbx_description
1 polymer ?
#
loop_
_entity_poly.entity_id
_entity_poly.type
_entity_poly.pdbx_seq_one_letter_code
_entity_poly.pdbx_strand_id
1 'polypeptide(L)'
;MTSIDAGCDDRLVSDAISLIRRAWALYDKDYIAGCMSCAVYDTAWVSMVIKNDSNGKRWLFPESFDYLISTQSDDGSWKSGTPSHVDGILNTAASLLSLQRHRLEPLNTTSHALENIDGRIHLAASSLASQLKEWDVAETAHVGFEIIVPSLLQLLRAEDSSTNFEFDGGEVLQQIHGAKMSRFKPEMLYGPEASTAIHSLEAFIGKIDFDRLAHHKTNGSMMASPSSTAAYLIHASEWDEEAEVYLRRVIAEGAGKGSGSVPSAFPSAFFECTWIFSTMLSAGFSKVELGCNETEEMMTTLHLAFNNLRGLLGFAPGLPPDVDDTAQCIVCLNKFGRDALPEGMIKAFEAKTHFRTYASERNPSFTANCNVLSALLAQPNTTHYTNQILKVVEFLCNYWWENDGNIKDKWNVSHLYASLLAFQSITELLVQIENGKLEALSPNLQSKVNITLFQICFRALLETPNPHSIETTSYRVLILCKARRLPFFRPIRSYIDHDITLQVRLLRETSQTEIDSVTNHVWIEKVSYGSTLLTQGYKLAALKAASGCTDEIPLSSASIPDSSFEKGTAYVKLLQRTPLFESTPEWQVQASMLEASLFQPLLRNHRLNVFPRKNMAPDKYFDLIPLTWISCNNRTKAFASNHFLFEMMIISFLDFQADEFMEAVAGPAFKGQMDQLHRLIDDVCNTVESSLFTTPKRIKTSGQISNRDAEVQQLNTFPDQLFHKSNDHISEPSPCENEVYEILIQFVRHISNHPSVQSASRWDRTSTLRELRIYLHAHAKQSEDNDRLAQTRTQQLNGKSVSSRTRIQDSYFRWVSTTSADHTACTYSFAFAGCLLSTQSNGTETFSTTKTKYLAAAMCQHLASMCRMYNDYGSIARDKAECNLNSIDFDDFLGNDTNVKATTQTRKDTLFELAQCERSWFNATMERLGNEMKGSRNQRHMHILNMFCEVTDLYGQIYMVKDIASRMKADVNGTK
;
A
#
# COMPACT_ATOMS: atom_id res chain seq x y z
N MET A 1 -19.21 39.56 6.91
CA MET A 1 -18.65 38.88 5.72
C MET A 1 -19.81 38.27 4.94
N THR A 2 -20.61 39.06 4.22
CA THR A 2 -21.89 38.58 3.65
C THR A 2 -22.26 39.15 2.27
N SER A 3 -21.37 39.88 1.58
CA SER A 3 -21.66 40.38 0.22
C SER A 3 -20.62 40.02 -0.85
N ILE A 4 -19.53 39.34 -0.48
CA ILE A 4 -18.49 38.90 -1.45
C ILE A 4 -18.72 37.43 -1.88
N ASP A 5 -19.38 36.59 -1.05
CA ASP A 5 -19.55 35.16 -1.35
C ASP A 5 -20.70 34.82 -2.31
N ALA A 6 -21.78 35.61 -2.35
CA ALA A 6 -22.94 35.30 -3.21
C ALA A 6 -22.59 35.33 -4.72
N GLY A 7 -21.80 36.31 -5.16
CA GLY A 7 -21.38 36.41 -6.55
C GLY A 7 -20.34 35.37 -6.99
N CYS A 8 -19.66 34.72 -6.03
CA CYS A 8 -18.71 33.65 -6.32
C CYS A 8 -19.44 32.33 -6.58
N ASP A 9 -20.50 32.04 -5.82
CA ASP A 9 -21.29 30.83 -5.98
C ASP A 9 -22.11 30.85 -7.30
N ASP A 10 -22.71 31.99 -7.63
CA ASP A 10 -23.43 32.20 -8.90
C ASP A 10 -22.51 31.95 -10.12
N ARG A 11 -21.24 32.34 -10.02
CA ARG A 11 -20.25 32.11 -11.08
C ARG A 11 -19.89 30.63 -11.21
N LEU A 12 -19.69 29.91 -10.10
CA LEU A 12 -19.40 28.47 -10.13
C LEU A 12 -20.55 27.67 -10.73
N VAL A 13 -21.80 28.03 -10.42
CA VAL A 13 -23.00 27.44 -11.03
C VAL A 13 -23.03 27.72 -12.54
N SER A 14 -22.75 28.96 -12.95
CA SER A 14 -22.67 29.31 -14.38
C SER A 14 -21.59 28.51 -15.12
N ASP A 15 -20.40 28.36 -14.53
CA ASP A 15 -19.30 27.59 -15.11
C ASP A 15 -19.63 26.08 -15.18
N ALA A 16 -20.35 25.54 -14.19
CA ALA A 16 -20.83 24.17 -14.20
C ALA A 16 -21.87 23.93 -15.31
N ILE A 17 -22.85 24.81 -15.46
CA ILE A 17 -23.82 24.75 -16.57
C ILE A 17 -23.11 24.88 -17.93
N SER A 18 -22.11 25.74 -18.02
CA SER A 18 -21.28 25.88 -19.23
C SER A 18 -20.53 24.59 -19.56
N LEU A 19 -19.96 23.90 -18.56
CA LEU A 19 -19.35 22.58 -18.75
C LEU A 19 -20.37 21.54 -19.24
N ILE A 20 -21.56 21.47 -18.63
CA ILE A 20 -22.62 20.54 -19.03
C ILE A 20 -23.04 20.78 -20.48
N ARG A 21 -23.27 22.04 -20.86
CA ARG A 21 -23.61 22.41 -22.24
C ARG A 21 -22.52 22.03 -23.23
N ARG A 22 -21.25 22.22 -22.88
CA ARG A 22 -20.12 21.79 -23.73
C ARG A 22 -20.05 20.27 -23.84
N ALA A 23 -20.25 19.54 -22.75
CA ALA A 23 -20.28 18.09 -22.76
C ALA A 23 -21.43 17.58 -23.66
N TRP A 24 -22.63 18.17 -23.54
CA TRP A 24 -23.78 17.82 -24.37
C TRP A 24 -23.63 18.22 -25.84
N ALA A 25 -23.00 19.36 -26.14
CA ALA A 25 -22.79 19.81 -27.52
C ALA A 25 -21.94 18.83 -28.36
N LEU A 26 -21.24 17.90 -27.71
CA LEU A 26 -20.48 16.84 -28.35
C LEU A 26 -21.31 15.57 -28.64
N TYR A 27 -22.52 15.45 -28.07
CA TYR A 27 -23.42 14.33 -28.31
C TYR A 27 -24.13 14.48 -29.66
N ASP A 28 -24.06 13.43 -30.49
CA ASP A 28 -24.97 13.23 -31.63
C ASP A 28 -26.15 12.30 -31.25
N LYS A 29 -27.15 12.20 -32.14
CA LYS A 29 -28.37 11.37 -32.04
C LYS A 29 -28.11 9.88 -31.79
N ASP A 30 -26.93 9.38 -32.13
CA ASP A 30 -26.50 8.00 -31.85
C ASP A 30 -25.72 7.87 -30.52
N TYR A 31 -25.67 8.94 -29.72
CA TYR A 31 -24.93 9.04 -28.45
C TYR A 31 -23.42 8.83 -28.60
N ILE A 32 -22.88 9.25 -29.75
CA ILE A 32 -21.47 9.15 -30.10
C ILE A 32 -20.79 10.43 -29.65
N ALA A 33 -20.11 10.38 -28.51
CA ALA A 33 -19.29 11.46 -27.97
C ALA A 33 -18.13 10.88 -27.15
N GLY A 34 -17.03 11.62 -27.05
CA GLY A 34 -15.93 11.28 -26.17
C GLY A 34 -14.81 12.32 -26.19
N CYS A 35 -14.30 12.71 -25.01
CA CYS A 35 -13.19 13.65 -24.85
C CYS A 35 -11.92 13.02 -24.28
N MET A 36 -11.79 11.68 -24.34
CA MET A 36 -10.53 11.01 -24.05
C MET A 36 -9.43 11.56 -24.96
N SER A 37 -8.28 11.91 -24.39
CA SER A 37 -7.15 12.45 -25.15
C SER A 37 -6.59 11.43 -26.13
N CYS A 38 -5.86 11.93 -27.13
CA CYS A 38 -5.27 11.10 -28.17
C CYS A 38 -4.21 10.14 -27.61
N ALA A 39 -4.15 8.96 -28.21
CA ALA A 39 -3.22 7.89 -27.89
C ALA A 39 -2.33 7.57 -29.10
N VAL A 40 -1.03 7.77 -28.93
CA VAL A 40 -0.04 7.46 -29.97
C VAL A 40 -0.06 5.98 -30.32
N TYR A 41 -0.17 5.10 -29.31
CA TYR A 41 -0.30 3.66 -29.50
C TYR A 41 -1.40 3.28 -30.49
N ASP A 42 -2.64 3.77 -30.27
CA ASP A 42 -3.77 3.50 -31.15
C ASP A 42 -3.61 4.15 -32.54
N THR A 43 -3.08 5.37 -32.57
CA THR A 43 -2.79 6.09 -33.82
C THR A 43 -1.83 5.30 -34.71
N ALA A 44 -0.83 4.64 -34.11
CA ALA A 44 0.09 3.79 -34.85
C ALA A 44 -0.59 2.57 -35.45
N TRP A 45 -1.51 1.91 -34.74
CA TRP A 45 -2.29 0.81 -35.32
C TRP A 45 -3.17 1.26 -36.48
N VAL A 46 -3.84 2.40 -36.36
CA VAL A 46 -4.67 2.97 -37.44
C VAL A 46 -3.84 3.31 -38.68
N SER A 47 -2.61 3.82 -38.51
CA SER A 47 -1.71 4.12 -39.64
C SER A 47 -1.37 2.89 -40.49
N MET A 48 -1.42 1.69 -39.91
CA MET A 48 -1.04 0.43 -40.56
C MET A 48 -2.20 -0.27 -41.30
N VAL A 49 -3.36 0.38 -41.45
CA VAL A 49 -4.51 -0.22 -42.15
C VAL A 49 -4.32 -0.09 -43.67
N ILE A 50 -4.22 -1.23 -44.36
CA ILE A 50 -4.12 -1.30 -45.83
C ILE A 50 -5.48 -1.67 -46.41
N LYS A 51 -5.96 -0.91 -47.40
CA LYS A 51 -7.13 -1.27 -48.21
C LYS A 51 -6.67 -1.64 -49.64
N ASN A 52 -7.19 -2.77 -50.13
CA ASN A 52 -7.06 -3.18 -51.52
C ASN A 52 -8.40 -2.90 -52.21
N ASP A 53 -8.47 -1.87 -53.04
CA ASP A 53 -9.68 -1.53 -53.80
C ASP A 53 -9.37 -1.38 -55.30
N SER A 54 -10.35 -0.92 -56.09
CA SER A 54 -10.19 -0.71 -57.53
C SER A 54 -9.10 0.32 -57.89
N ASN A 55 -8.69 1.17 -56.94
CA ASN A 55 -7.60 2.13 -57.10
C ASN A 55 -6.23 1.55 -56.68
N GLY A 56 -6.18 0.27 -56.31
CA GLY A 56 -4.97 -0.44 -55.89
C GLY A 56 -4.80 -0.54 -54.38
N LYS A 57 -3.63 -1.06 -53.98
CA LYS A 57 -3.22 -1.22 -52.58
C LYS A 57 -2.79 0.14 -52.03
N ARG A 58 -3.38 0.58 -50.91
CA ARG A 58 -3.07 1.86 -50.25
C ARG A 58 -3.18 1.80 -48.73
N TRP A 59 -2.43 2.65 -48.03
CA TRP A 59 -2.69 3.00 -46.64
C TRP A 59 -3.99 3.80 -46.57
N LEU A 60 -4.93 3.32 -45.75
CA LEU A 60 -6.27 3.89 -45.69
C LEU A 60 -6.33 5.23 -44.96
N PHE A 61 -5.43 5.40 -43.98
CA PHE A 61 -5.34 6.56 -43.09
C PHE A 61 -3.92 7.15 -43.08
N PRO A 62 -3.41 7.68 -44.22
CA PRO A 62 -2.08 8.27 -44.28
C PRO A 62 -1.88 9.43 -43.28
N GLU A 63 -2.94 10.15 -42.92
CA GLU A 63 -2.93 11.22 -41.92
C GLU A 63 -2.47 10.75 -40.54
N SER A 64 -2.78 9.50 -40.15
CA SER A 64 -2.31 8.91 -38.89
C SER A 64 -0.81 8.68 -38.91
N PHE A 65 -0.24 8.31 -40.06
CA PHE A 65 1.21 8.19 -40.21
C PHE A 65 1.91 9.55 -40.19
N ASP A 66 1.37 10.55 -40.88
CA ASP A 66 1.89 11.92 -40.85
C ASP A 66 1.90 12.49 -39.42
N TYR A 67 0.86 12.19 -38.62
CA TYR A 67 0.82 12.53 -37.21
C TYR A 67 2.00 11.90 -36.44
N LEU A 68 2.27 10.60 -36.62
CA LEU A 68 3.40 9.95 -35.96
C LEU A 68 4.74 10.62 -36.31
N ILE A 69 5.00 10.84 -37.61
CA ILE A 69 6.25 11.45 -38.08
C ILE A 69 6.45 12.84 -37.48
N SER A 70 5.38 13.63 -37.38
CA SER A 70 5.42 14.99 -36.83
C SER A 70 5.57 15.06 -35.30
N THR A 71 5.27 13.97 -34.59
CA THR A 71 5.28 13.91 -33.11
C THR A 71 6.42 13.08 -32.52
N GLN A 72 7.25 12.49 -33.37
CA GLN A 72 8.46 11.80 -32.93
C GLN A 72 9.41 12.77 -32.23
N SER A 73 9.86 12.42 -31.02
CA SER A 73 10.82 13.22 -30.25
C SER A 73 12.24 13.13 -30.82
N ASP A 74 13.12 14.04 -30.39
CA ASP A 74 14.53 14.07 -30.83
C ASP A 74 15.31 12.78 -30.52
N ASP A 75 14.94 12.08 -29.44
CA ASP A 75 15.53 10.78 -29.08
C ASP A 75 14.91 9.60 -29.87
N GLY A 76 13.97 9.88 -30.77
CA GLY A 76 13.24 8.91 -31.58
C GLY A 76 12.01 8.30 -30.92
N SER A 77 11.71 8.63 -29.65
CA SER A 77 10.58 8.06 -28.92
C SER A 77 9.27 8.85 -29.08
N TRP A 78 8.20 8.27 -28.52
CA TRP A 78 6.94 8.95 -28.22
C TRP A 78 6.64 8.92 -26.72
N LYS A 79 7.70 9.05 -25.89
CA LYS A 79 7.59 9.06 -24.42
C LYS A 79 7.46 10.48 -23.84
N SER A 80 7.74 11.51 -24.63
CA SER A 80 7.68 12.89 -24.13
C SER A 80 6.26 13.23 -23.70
N GLY A 81 6.10 13.66 -22.45
CA GLY A 81 4.79 13.98 -21.86
C GLY A 81 3.95 12.77 -21.46
N THR A 82 4.50 11.55 -21.41
CA THR A 82 3.74 10.38 -20.92
C THR A 82 3.76 10.27 -19.39
N PRO A 83 2.61 10.00 -18.74
CA PRO A 83 2.50 9.90 -17.28
C PRO A 83 3.22 8.71 -16.66
N SER A 84 3.34 7.60 -17.40
CA SER A 84 3.97 6.37 -16.91
C SER A 84 5.05 5.87 -17.87
N HIS A 85 5.92 5.00 -17.37
CA HIS A 85 7.01 4.47 -18.16
C HIS A 85 6.53 3.49 -19.26
N VAL A 86 5.51 2.68 -18.95
CA VAL A 86 4.94 1.73 -19.92
C VAL A 86 4.22 2.43 -21.08
N ASP A 87 3.66 3.63 -20.87
CA ASP A 87 3.09 4.44 -21.96
C ASP A 87 4.14 4.73 -23.03
N GLY A 88 5.33 5.16 -22.60
CA GLY A 88 6.45 5.42 -23.51
C GLY A 88 6.86 4.18 -24.31
N ILE A 89 6.91 3.02 -23.64
CA ILE A 89 7.25 1.74 -24.27
C ILE A 89 6.22 1.36 -25.33
N LEU A 90 4.93 1.39 -24.98
CA LEU A 90 3.83 1.03 -25.90
C LEU A 90 3.77 1.99 -27.08
N ASN A 91 3.81 3.30 -26.83
CA ASN A 91 3.79 4.32 -27.87
C ASN A 91 5.00 4.17 -28.81
N THR A 92 6.20 3.98 -28.27
CA THR A 92 7.42 3.86 -29.09
C THR A 92 7.46 2.56 -29.87
N ALA A 93 7.05 1.44 -29.27
CA ALA A 93 7.04 0.13 -29.93
C ALA A 93 6.03 0.05 -31.08
N ALA A 94 4.80 0.54 -30.88
CA ALA A 94 3.78 0.55 -31.94
C ALA A 94 4.16 1.51 -33.07
N SER A 95 4.68 2.70 -32.76
CA SER A 95 5.15 3.65 -33.78
C SER A 95 6.35 3.12 -34.55
N LEU A 96 7.32 2.48 -33.89
CA LEU A 96 8.44 1.82 -34.56
C LEU A 96 7.97 0.75 -35.55
N LEU A 97 6.98 -0.05 -35.17
CA LEU A 97 6.37 -1.06 -36.05
C LEU A 97 5.72 -0.40 -37.28
N SER A 98 4.99 0.71 -37.07
CA SER A 98 4.42 1.50 -38.16
C SER A 98 5.49 2.04 -39.11
N LEU A 99 6.57 2.66 -38.60
CA LEU A 99 7.69 3.15 -39.41
C LEU A 99 8.31 2.02 -40.27
N GLN A 100 8.52 0.84 -39.68
CA GLN A 100 9.09 -0.31 -40.39
C GLN A 100 8.20 -0.76 -41.55
N ARG A 101 6.88 -0.84 -41.33
CA ARG A 101 5.93 -1.26 -42.37
C ARG A 101 5.76 -0.22 -43.49
N HIS A 102 5.68 1.06 -43.15
CA HIS A 102 5.65 2.13 -44.16
C HIS A 102 6.95 2.21 -44.98
N ARG A 103 8.10 1.89 -44.37
CA ARG A 103 9.37 1.77 -45.10
C ARG A 103 9.37 0.59 -46.07
N LEU A 104 8.80 -0.56 -45.67
CA LEU A 104 8.72 -1.75 -46.53
C LEU A 104 7.71 -1.59 -47.66
N GLU A 105 6.58 -0.89 -47.40
CA GLU A 105 5.53 -0.63 -48.38
C GLU A 105 5.20 0.88 -48.50
N PRO A 106 6.01 1.65 -49.27
CA PRO A 106 5.81 3.09 -49.44
C PRO A 106 4.71 3.39 -50.47
N LEU A 107 3.45 3.07 -50.14
CA LEU A 107 2.27 3.18 -51.01
C LEU A 107 1.91 4.66 -51.31
N ASN A 108 0.79 5.16 -50.81
CA ASN A 108 0.36 6.57 -50.90
C ASN A 108 0.98 7.46 -49.81
N THR A 109 2.11 7.06 -49.23
CA THR A 109 2.84 7.85 -48.23
C THR A 109 3.59 8.99 -48.90
N THR A 110 3.56 10.20 -48.32
CA THR A 110 4.22 11.36 -48.92
C THR A 110 5.75 11.25 -48.86
N SER A 111 6.46 11.77 -49.86
CA SER A 111 7.94 11.71 -49.91
C SER A 111 8.60 12.36 -48.67
N HIS A 112 7.97 13.39 -48.10
CA HIS A 112 8.45 14.06 -46.88
C HIS A 112 8.33 13.16 -45.64
N ALA A 113 7.27 12.35 -45.54
CA ALA A 113 7.10 11.42 -44.42
C ALA A 113 8.12 10.26 -44.43
N LEU A 114 8.70 9.96 -45.60
CA LEU A 114 9.75 8.95 -45.77
C LEU A 114 11.17 9.52 -45.69
N GLU A 115 11.32 10.84 -45.55
CA GLU A 115 12.63 11.47 -45.44
C GLU A 115 13.34 11.03 -44.15
N ASN A 116 14.55 10.48 -44.29
CA ASN A 116 15.35 9.94 -43.20
C ASN A 116 14.62 8.86 -42.36
N ILE A 117 13.75 8.06 -42.98
CA ILE A 117 12.97 7.02 -42.28
C ILE A 117 13.87 6.00 -41.55
N ASP A 118 15.01 5.62 -42.15
CA ASP A 118 15.97 4.70 -41.51
C ASP A 118 16.60 5.29 -40.25
N GLY A 119 16.93 6.59 -40.25
CA GLY A 119 17.44 7.29 -39.07
C GLY A 119 16.41 7.37 -37.96
N ARG A 120 15.15 7.65 -38.32
CA ARG A 120 14.01 7.66 -37.37
C ARG A 120 13.77 6.29 -36.73
N ILE A 121 13.83 5.22 -37.52
CA ILE A 121 13.73 3.83 -37.05
C ILE A 121 14.88 3.51 -36.09
N HIS A 122 16.12 3.88 -36.44
CA HIS A 122 17.29 3.62 -35.61
C HIS A 122 17.19 4.31 -34.24
N LEU A 123 16.78 5.59 -34.21
CA LEU A 123 16.58 6.33 -32.97
C LEU A 123 15.44 5.73 -32.13
N ALA A 124 14.30 5.42 -32.75
CA ALA A 124 13.16 4.81 -32.06
C ALA A 124 13.53 3.44 -31.44
N ALA A 125 14.24 2.58 -32.17
CA ALA A 125 14.72 1.30 -31.65
C ALA A 125 15.71 1.49 -30.49
N SER A 126 16.63 2.45 -30.60
CA SER A 126 17.60 2.76 -29.54
C SER A 126 16.91 3.28 -28.28
N SER A 127 15.91 4.16 -28.43
CA SER A 127 15.15 4.67 -27.29
C SER A 127 14.27 3.60 -26.66
N LEU A 128 13.60 2.76 -27.46
CA LEU A 128 12.83 1.61 -26.95
C LEU A 128 13.72 0.67 -26.12
N ALA A 129 14.94 0.38 -26.59
CA ALA A 129 15.90 -0.43 -25.83
C ALA A 129 16.26 0.20 -24.49
N SER A 130 16.41 1.53 -24.42
CA SER A 130 16.68 2.25 -23.16
C SER A 130 15.48 2.17 -22.22
N GLN A 131 14.27 2.41 -22.74
CA GLN A 131 13.04 2.36 -21.95
C GLN A 131 12.79 0.95 -21.38
N LEU A 132 12.98 -0.11 -22.17
CA LEU A 132 12.83 -1.49 -21.68
C LEU A 132 13.83 -1.82 -20.54
N LYS A 133 15.05 -1.27 -20.58
CA LYS A 133 16.06 -1.48 -19.52
C LYS A 133 15.69 -0.80 -18.20
N GLU A 134 15.03 0.35 -18.25
CA GLU A 134 14.61 1.11 -17.07
C GLU A 134 13.24 0.63 -16.53
N TRP A 135 12.62 -0.36 -17.16
CA TRP A 135 11.23 -0.73 -16.88
C TRP A 135 11.08 -1.64 -15.66
N ASP A 136 10.40 -1.12 -14.64
CA ASP A 136 9.86 -1.94 -13.55
C ASP A 136 8.54 -2.60 -13.95
N VAL A 137 8.65 -3.81 -14.47
CA VAL A 137 7.51 -4.64 -14.91
C VAL A 137 6.57 -4.98 -13.76
N ALA A 138 7.09 -5.15 -12.54
CA ALA A 138 6.30 -5.61 -11.40
C ALA A 138 5.30 -4.55 -10.92
N GLU A 139 5.64 -3.28 -11.08
CA GLU A 139 4.84 -2.12 -10.65
C GLU A 139 3.85 -1.62 -11.72
N THR A 140 3.75 -2.30 -12.87
CA THR A 140 2.93 -1.87 -14.00
C THR A 140 1.46 -2.31 -13.86
N ALA A 141 0.53 -1.38 -14.06
CA ALA A 141 -0.91 -1.61 -13.88
C ALA A 141 -1.76 -1.43 -15.15
N HIS A 142 -1.16 -1.00 -16.27
CA HIS A 142 -1.87 -0.66 -17.51
C HIS A 142 -2.66 -1.81 -18.13
N VAL A 143 -3.74 -1.48 -18.84
CA VAL A 143 -4.64 -2.49 -19.38
C VAL A 143 -3.93 -3.32 -20.44
N GLY A 144 -3.80 -4.62 -20.18
CA GLY A 144 -3.32 -5.58 -21.17
C GLY A 144 -1.82 -5.53 -21.46
N PHE A 145 -1.01 -4.75 -20.73
CA PHE A 145 0.42 -4.62 -20.99
C PHE A 145 1.13 -5.98 -21.05
N GLU A 146 0.70 -6.94 -20.22
CA GLU A 146 1.31 -8.26 -20.12
C GLU A 146 1.00 -9.20 -21.31
N ILE A 147 0.10 -8.78 -22.20
CA ILE A 147 -0.15 -9.45 -23.51
C ILE A 147 0.25 -8.58 -24.69
N ILE A 148 0.09 -7.26 -24.59
CA ILE A 148 0.37 -6.30 -25.66
C ILE A 148 1.88 -6.16 -25.87
N VAL A 149 2.66 -5.87 -24.81
CA VAL A 149 4.11 -5.64 -24.95
C VAL A 149 4.81 -6.87 -25.53
N PRO A 150 4.58 -8.11 -25.03
CA PRO A 150 5.17 -9.30 -25.65
C PRO A 150 4.79 -9.47 -27.13
N SER A 151 3.54 -9.15 -27.51
CA SER A 151 3.08 -9.23 -28.90
C SER A 151 3.81 -8.22 -29.80
N LEU A 152 3.91 -6.95 -29.37
CA LEU A 152 4.63 -5.92 -30.11
C LEU A 152 6.10 -6.28 -30.32
N LEU A 153 6.79 -6.74 -29.27
CA LEU A 153 8.19 -7.16 -29.37
C LEU A 153 8.37 -8.33 -30.36
N GLN A 154 7.41 -9.25 -30.41
CA GLN A 154 7.40 -10.33 -31.39
C GLN A 154 7.19 -9.80 -32.83
N LEU A 155 6.26 -8.87 -33.03
CA LEU A 155 5.97 -8.26 -34.32
C LEU A 155 7.17 -7.46 -34.84
N LEU A 156 7.79 -6.62 -34.00
CA LEU A 156 9.00 -5.86 -34.33
C LEU A 156 10.11 -6.80 -34.84
N ARG A 157 10.39 -7.88 -34.10
CA ARG A 157 11.40 -8.86 -34.49
C ARG A 157 11.09 -9.55 -35.82
N ALA A 158 9.81 -9.74 -36.13
CA ALA A 158 9.37 -10.35 -37.38
C ALA A 158 9.56 -9.42 -38.59
N GLU A 159 9.36 -8.10 -38.42
CA GLU A 159 9.60 -7.10 -39.47
C GLU A 159 11.10 -6.79 -39.65
N ASP A 160 11.86 -6.77 -38.56
CA ASP A 160 13.30 -6.54 -38.56
C ASP A 160 14.01 -7.38 -37.48
N SER A 161 14.77 -8.39 -37.92
CA SER A 161 15.52 -9.29 -37.03
C SER A 161 16.55 -8.59 -36.13
N SER A 162 16.95 -7.35 -36.46
CA SER A 162 17.86 -6.56 -35.61
C SER A 162 17.16 -5.98 -34.36
N THR A 163 15.82 -5.94 -34.34
CA THR A 163 15.03 -5.47 -33.19
C THR A 163 14.79 -6.59 -32.16
N ASN A 164 15.89 -7.11 -31.62
CA ASN A 164 15.84 -8.04 -30.49
C ASN A 164 16.29 -7.33 -29.20
N PHE A 165 15.38 -7.20 -28.24
CA PHE A 165 15.63 -6.47 -26.99
C PHE A 165 15.82 -7.44 -25.81
N GLU A 166 16.93 -7.29 -25.11
CA GLU A 166 17.20 -7.95 -23.82
C GLU A 166 17.22 -6.91 -22.70
N PHE A 167 16.49 -7.18 -21.62
CA PHE A 167 16.34 -6.28 -20.49
C PHE A 167 15.99 -7.06 -19.21
N ASP A 168 16.35 -6.53 -18.05
CA ASP A 168 16.26 -7.22 -16.74
C ASP A 168 14.82 -7.63 -16.38
N GLY A 169 13.83 -6.82 -16.76
CA GLY A 169 12.41 -7.10 -16.56
C GLY A 169 11.85 -8.22 -17.47
N GLY A 170 12.61 -8.67 -18.47
CA GLY A 170 12.11 -9.58 -19.51
C GLY A 170 11.63 -10.94 -18.98
N GLU A 171 12.33 -11.52 -18.01
CA GLU A 171 11.89 -12.78 -17.38
C GLU A 171 10.58 -12.60 -16.59
N VAL A 172 10.45 -11.50 -15.85
CA VAL A 172 9.24 -11.18 -15.08
C VAL A 172 8.06 -11.00 -16.03
N LEU A 173 8.27 -10.25 -17.13
CA LEU A 173 7.25 -10.07 -18.16
C LEU A 173 6.81 -11.41 -18.76
N GLN A 174 7.75 -12.30 -19.09
CA GLN A 174 7.42 -13.63 -19.62
C GLN A 174 6.66 -14.50 -18.60
N GLN A 175 6.98 -14.41 -17.31
CA GLN A 175 6.25 -15.12 -16.25
C GLN A 175 4.81 -14.61 -16.15
N ILE A 176 4.60 -13.30 -16.12
CA ILE A 176 3.25 -12.69 -16.07
C ILE A 176 2.48 -13.04 -17.35
N HIS A 177 3.11 -12.91 -18.51
CA HIS A 177 2.55 -13.29 -19.80
C HIS A 177 2.13 -14.75 -19.84
N GLY A 178 3.03 -15.67 -19.46
CA GLY A 178 2.77 -17.10 -19.41
C GLY A 178 1.63 -17.44 -18.44
N ALA A 179 1.59 -16.80 -17.27
CA ALA A 179 0.49 -16.97 -16.32
C ALA A 179 -0.86 -16.53 -16.91
N LYS A 180 -0.91 -15.38 -17.62
CA LYS A 180 -2.15 -14.90 -18.25
C LYS A 180 -2.57 -15.75 -19.44
N MET A 181 -1.62 -16.14 -20.29
CA MET A 181 -1.88 -16.94 -21.50
C MET A 181 -2.14 -18.42 -21.19
N SER A 182 -1.75 -18.94 -20.02
CA SER A 182 -1.96 -20.36 -19.65
C SER A 182 -3.43 -20.82 -19.70
N ARG A 183 -4.37 -19.87 -19.57
CA ARG A 183 -5.82 -20.13 -19.63
C ARG A 183 -6.47 -19.59 -20.90
N PHE A 184 -5.72 -18.85 -21.72
CA PHE A 184 -6.23 -18.30 -22.95
C PHE A 184 -6.52 -19.44 -23.93
N LYS A 185 -7.74 -19.43 -24.46
CA LYS A 185 -8.17 -20.31 -25.55
C LYS A 185 -8.82 -19.42 -26.60
N PRO A 186 -8.40 -19.47 -27.88
CA PRO A 186 -9.01 -18.67 -28.95
C PRO A 186 -10.55 -18.76 -28.97
N GLU A 187 -11.10 -19.93 -28.64
CA GLU A 187 -12.54 -20.18 -28.58
C GLU A 187 -13.30 -19.25 -27.62
N MET A 188 -12.63 -18.70 -26.61
CA MET A 188 -13.23 -17.71 -25.70
C MET A 188 -13.59 -16.41 -26.41
N LEU A 189 -12.93 -16.08 -27.52
CA LEU A 189 -13.22 -14.88 -28.31
C LEU A 189 -14.26 -15.14 -29.40
N TYR A 190 -14.58 -16.39 -29.73
CA TYR A 190 -15.56 -16.70 -30.79
C TYR A 190 -16.97 -16.95 -30.24
N GLY A 191 -17.14 -16.97 -28.92
CA GLY A 191 -18.44 -17.15 -28.28
C GLY A 191 -19.39 -15.97 -28.50
N PRO A 192 -20.67 -16.12 -28.11
CA PRO A 192 -21.67 -15.06 -28.22
C PRO A 192 -21.48 -13.95 -27.18
N GLU A 193 -20.76 -14.22 -26.09
CA GLU A 193 -20.45 -13.23 -25.05
C GLU A 193 -19.13 -12.55 -25.36
N ALA A 194 -19.12 -11.21 -25.35
CA ALA A 194 -17.92 -10.42 -25.56
C ALA A 194 -16.96 -10.54 -24.36
N SER A 195 -15.72 -10.92 -24.64
CA SER A 195 -14.63 -10.87 -23.66
C SER A 195 -13.98 -9.49 -23.65
N THR A 196 -13.52 -9.01 -22.49
CA THR A 196 -12.71 -7.78 -22.40
C THR A 196 -11.43 -7.83 -23.25
N ALA A 197 -10.94 -9.02 -23.60
CA ALA A 197 -9.82 -9.20 -24.49
C ALA A 197 -10.09 -8.71 -25.94
N ILE A 198 -11.36 -8.51 -26.34
CA ILE A 198 -11.72 -7.90 -27.62
C ILE A 198 -11.26 -6.43 -27.68
N HIS A 199 -11.05 -5.77 -26.55
CA HIS A 199 -10.50 -4.41 -26.53
C HIS A 199 -9.03 -4.35 -26.99
N SER A 200 -8.32 -5.49 -27.05
CA SER A 200 -6.89 -5.59 -27.40
C SER A 200 -6.61 -6.71 -28.41
N LEU A 201 -7.41 -6.83 -29.49
CA LEU A 201 -7.26 -7.90 -30.49
C LEU A 201 -5.88 -7.92 -31.16
N GLU A 202 -5.21 -6.78 -31.24
CA GLU A 202 -3.86 -6.65 -31.80
C GLU A 202 -2.81 -7.47 -31.04
N ALA A 203 -3.06 -7.82 -29.77
CA ALA A 203 -2.19 -8.69 -28.97
C ALA A 203 -2.28 -10.18 -29.38
N PHE A 204 -3.26 -10.53 -30.22
CA PHE A 204 -3.58 -11.90 -30.61
C PHE A 204 -3.34 -12.20 -32.09
N ILE A 205 -2.67 -11.30 -32.82
CA ILE A 205 -2.27 -11.51 -34.21
C ILE A 205 -1.48 -12.82 -34.33
N GLY A 206 -1.88 -13.67 -35.29
CA GLY A 206 -1.30 -15.00 -35.50
C GLY A 206 -1.73 -16.06 -34.49
N LYS A 207 -2.61 -15.74 -33.53
CA LYS A 207 -3.11 -16.68 -32.51
C LYS A 207 -4.61 -16.96 -32.61
N ILE A 208 -5.34 -16.12 -33.36
CA ILE A 208 -6.80 -16.19 -33.51
C ILE A 208 -7.20 -16.02 -34.98
N ASP A 209 -8.43 -16.41 -35.27
CA ASP A 209 -9.11 -16.28 -36.55
C ASP A 209 -10.01 -15.03 -36.50
N PHE A 210 -9.59 -13.98 -37.21
CA PHE A 210 -10.27 -12.69 -37.20
C PHE A 210 -11.60 -12.71 -37.97
N ASP A 211 -11.80 -13.66 -38.91
CA ASP A 211 -13.05 -13.79 -39.67
C ASP A 211 -14.22 -14.21 -38.77
N ARG A 212 -13.91 -14.77 -37.61
CA ARG A 212 -14.89 -15.23 -36.62
C ARG A 212 -15.24 -14.19 -35.57
N LEU A 213 -14.87 -12.92 -35.77
CA LEU A 213 -15.07 -11.85 -34.79
C LEU A 213 -16.08 -10.79 -35.22
N ALA A 214 -16.56 -10.82 -36.48
CA ALA A 214 -17.48 -9.81 -37.01
C ALA A 214 -18.75 -9.62 -36.16
N HIS A 215 -19.21 -10.67 -35.47
CA HIS A 215 -20.40 -10.62 -34.61
C HIS A 215 -20.21 -9.86 -33.30
N HIS A 216 -18.97 -9.54 -32.91
CA HIS A 216 -18.66 -8.76 -31.71
C HIS A 216 -18.65 -7.24 -31.96
N LYS A 217 -18.81 -6.80 -33.21
CA LYS A 217 -18.84 -5.37 -33.53
C LYS A 217 -20.01 -4.68 -32.86
N THR A 218 -19.74 -3.52 -32.28
CA THR A 218 -20.77 -2.57 -31.83
C THR A 218 -20.53 -1.24 -32.55
N ASN A 219 -21.49 -0.82 -33.37
CA ASN A 219 -21.40 0.41 -34.18
C ASN A 219 -20.12 0.47 -35.04
N GLY A 220 -19.73 -0.66 -35.62
CA GLY A 220 -18.50 -0.82 -36.42
C GLY A 220 -17.22 -1.01 -35.60
N SER A 221 -17.22 -0.74 -34.30
CA SER A 221 -16.03 -0.87 -33.45
C SER A 221 -15.87 -2.28 -32.86
N MET A 222 -14.62 -2.70 -32.66
CA MET A 222 -14.28 -3.81 -31.76
C MET A 222 -14.10 -3.27 -30.34
N MET A 223 -15.15 -3.36 -29.53
CA MET A 223 -15.21 -2.90 -28.13
C MET A 223 -14.71 -1.45 -27.95
N ALA A 224 -15.11 -0.55 -28.87
CA ALA A 224 -14.74 0.87 -28.89
C ALA A 224 -13.23 1.18 -28.93
N SER A 225 -12.38 0.22 -29.33
CA SER A 225 -10.92 0.37 -29.42
C SER A 225 -10.48 0.62 -30.86
N PRO A 226 -9.88 1.78 -31.20
CA PRO A 226 -9.33 2.02 -32.53
C PRO A 226 -8.22 1.04 -32.92
N SER A 227 -7.28 0.72 -32.01
CA SER A 227 -6.22 -0.27 -32.29
C SER A 227 -6.78 -1.65 -32.58
N SER A 228 -7.75 -2.11 -31.80
CA SER A 228 -8.38 -3.42 -31.98
C SER A 228 -9.18 -3.48 -33.28
N THR A 229 -9.89 -2.40 -33.62
CA THR A 229 -10.65 -2.29 -34.86
C THR A 229 -9.74 -2.23 -36.08
N ALA A 230 -8.61 -1.53 -35.98
CA ALA A 230 -7.57 -1.54 -37.01
C ALA A 230 -6.97 -2.93 -37.20
N ALA A 231 -6.63 -3.64 -36.12
CA ALA A 231 -6.14 -5.02 -36.19
C ALA A 231 -7.15 -5.96 -36.84
N TYR A 232 -8.45 -5.80 -36.55
CA TYR A 232 -9.51 -6.54 -37.22
C TYR A 232 -9.54 -6.28 -38.72
N LEU A 233 -9.51 -5.02 -39.17
CA LEU A 233 -9.47 -4.68 -40.60
C LEU A 233 -8.20 -5.18 -41.31
N ILE A 234 -7.06 -5.19 -40.62
CA ILE A 234 -5.78 -5.66 -41.18
C ILE A 234 -5.80 -7.18 -41.40
N HIS A 235 -6.50 -7.94 -40.56
CA HIS A 235 -6.39 -9.40 -40.51
C HIS A 235 -7.65 -10.18 -40.90
N ALA A 236 -8.81 -9.53 -41.01
CA ALA A 236 -10.00 -10.12 -41.60
C ALA A 236 -9.81 -10.34 -43.11
N SER A 237 -10.30 -11.45 -43.63
CA SER A 237 -10.23 -11.80 -45.05
C SER A 237 -11.21 -10.99 -45.90
N GLU A 238 -12.38 -10.64 -45.33
CA GLU A 238 -13.37 -9.78 -45.95
C GLU A 238 -13.29 -8.36 -45.39
N TRP A 239 -13.37 -7.37 -46.28
CA TRP A 239 -13.33 -5.96 -45.88
C TRP A 239 -14.63 -5.55 -45.20
N ASP A 240 -14.52 -4.89 -44.05
CA ASP A 240 -15.66 -4.50 -43.22
C ASP A 240 -15.91 -2.99 -43.30
N GLU A 241 -16.90 -2.58 -44.08
CA GLU A 241 -17.21 -1.16 -44.30
C GLU A 241 -17.68 -0.45 -43.01
N GLU A 242 -18.31 -1.16 -42.07
CA GLU A 242 -18.74 -0.55 -40.81
C GLU A 242 -17.53 -0.20 -39.91
N ALA A 243 -16.53 -1.08 -39.88
CA ALA A 243 -15.30 -0.84 -39.13
C ALA A 243 -14.45 0.29 -39.74
N GLU A 244 -14.41 0.40 -41.06
CA GLU A 244 -13.81 1.57 -41.72
C GLU A 244 -14.54 2.86 -41.36
N VAL A 245 -15.88 2.86 -41.45
CA VAL A 245 -16.71 4.03 -41.09
C VAL A 245 -16.49 4.43 -39.64
N TYR A 246 -16.33 3.45 -38.73
CA TYR A 246 -15.96 3.72 -37.34
C TYR A 246 -14.62 4.47 -37.26
N LEU A 247 -13.53 3.94 -37.82
CA LEU A 247 -12.20 4.58 -37.73
C LEU A 247 -12.17 5.98 -38.36
N ARG A 248 -12.85 6.18 -39.51
CA ARG A 248 -12.99 7.51 -40.13
C ARG A 248 -13.68 8.50 -39.19
N ARG A 249 -14.72 8.04 -38.50
CA ARG A 249 -15.46 8.84 -37.51
C ARG A 249 -14.59 9.19 -36.33
N VAL A 250 -13.84 8.23 -35.77
CA VAL A 250 -12.91 8.49 -34.66
C VAL A 250 -11.87 9.55 -35.03
N ILE A 251 -11.29 9.48 -36.24
CA ILE A 251 -10.35 10.48 -36.72
C ILE A 251 -11.00 11.86 -36.83
N ALA A 252 -12.21 11.94 -37.39
CA ALA A 252 -12.89 13.21 -37.63
C ALA A 252 -13.44 13.86 -36.34
N GLU A 253 -14.04 13.06 -35.45
CA GLU A 253 -14.86 13.52 -34.33
C GLU A 253 -14.21 13.30 -32.96
N GLY A 254 -13.21 12.41 -32.87
CA GLY A 254 -12.45 12.20 -31.64
C GLY A 254 -11.56 13.40 -31.27
N ALA A 255 -10.83 13.28 -30.16
CA ALA A 255 -10.01 14.38 -29.64
C ALA A 255 -8.96 14.93 -30.63
N GLY A 256 -8.54 14.12 -31.61
CA GLY A 256 -7.60 14.51 -32.66
C GLY A 256 -8.18 15.43 -33.73
N LYS A 257 -9.51 15.55 -33.84
CA LYS A 257 -10.23 16.52 -34.71
C LYS A 257 -9.70 16.58 -36.15
N GLY A 258 -9.49 15.41 -36.76
CA GLY A 258 -9.04 15.27 -38.15
C GLY A 258 -7.51 15.33 -38.34
N SER A 259 -6.72 15.45 -37.26
CA SER A 259 -5.24 15.41 -37.35
C SER A 259 -4.67 14.04 -37.70
N GLY A 260 -5.50 12.99 -37.74
CA GLY A 260 -5.08 11.59 -37.91
C GLY A 260 -4.83 10.87 -36.59
N SER A 261 -4.70 11.57 -35.47
CA SER A 261 -4.59 10.94 -34.15
C SER A 261 -5.95 10.57 -33.56
N VAL A 262 -5.97 9.47 -32.82
CA VAL A 262 -7.18 8.87 -32.24
C VAL A 262 -6.98 8.58 -30.75
N PRO A 263 -8.03 8.61 -29.91
CA PRO A 263 -7.97 8.18 -28.51
C PRO A 263 -7.84 6.65 -28.38
N SER A 264 -7.57 6.15 -27.16
CA SER A 264 -7.51 4.70 -26.92
C SER A 264 -8.87 4.01 -26.91
N ALA A 265 -9.93 4.76 -26.58
CA ALA A 265 -11.32 4.31 -26.66
C ALA A 265 -12.25 5.43 -27.16
N PHE A 266 -13.21 5.08 -28.01
CA PHE A 266 -14.25 6.01 -28.50
C PHE A 266 -15.46 5.22 -29.02
N PRO A 267 -16.71 5.65 -28.72
CA PRO A 267 -17.09 6.76 -27.83
C PRO A 267 -16.92 6.43 -26.34
N SER A 268 -17.03 7.43 -25.47
CA SER A 268 -16.90 7.35 -23.99
C SER A 268 -17.97 8.15 -23.24
N ALA A 269 -19.07 8.44 -23.92
CA ALA A 269 -20.04 9.45 -23.51
C ALA A 269 -20.67 9.19 -22.13
N PHE A 270 -21.06 7.94 -21.85
CA PHE A 270 -21.75 7.60 -20.60
C PHE A 270 -20.81 7.73 -19.40
N PHE A 271 -19.58 7.24 -19.52
CA PHE A 271 -18.53 7.43 -18.50
C PHE A 271 -18.30 8.90 -18.16
N GLU A 272 -18.08 9.75 -19.16
CA GLU A 272 -17.81 11.17 -18.91
C GLU A 272 -19.01 11.87 -18.28
N CYS A 273 -20.23 11.53 -18.73
CA CYS A 273 -21.47 12.08 -18.17
C CYS A 273 -21.65 11.70 -16.71
N THR A 274 -21.56 10.42 -16.36
CA THR A 274 -21.79 9.95 -14.99
C THR A 274 -20.73 10.53 -14.05
N TRP A 275 -19.46 10.58 -14.45
CA TRP A 275 -18.39 11.15 -13.61
C TRP A 275 -18.52 12.66 -13.35
N ILE A 276 -18.90 13.46 -14.37
CA ILE A 276 -19.11 14.91 -14.19
C ILE A 276 -20.21 15.12 -13.13
N PHE A 277 -21.36 14.48 -13.31
CA PHE A 277 -22.50 14.68 -12.43
C PHE A 277 -22.26 14.12 -11.03
N SER A 278 -21.79 12.89 -10.90
CA SER A 278 -21.58 12.28 -9.58
C SER A 278 -20.57 13.04 -8.74
N THR A 279 -19.50 13.55 -9.37
CA THR A 279 -18.47 14.36 -8.73
C THR A 279 -19.02 15.71 -8.28
N MET A 280 -19.72 16.44 -9.16
CA MET A 280 -20.32 17.74 -8.82
C MET A 280 -21.34 17.61 -7.68
N LEU A 281 -22.24 16.62 -7.77
CA LEU A 281 -23.24 16.37 -6.74
C LEU A 281 -22.61 16.00 -5.40
N SER A 282 -21.53 15.21 -5.41
CA SER A 282 -20.80 14.82 -4.19
C SER A 282 -20.05 16.00 -3.54
N ALA A 283 -19.66 16.99 -4.34
CA ALA A 283 -19.04 18.23 -3.88
C ALA A 283 -20.03 19.27 -3.34
N GLY A 284 -21.34 19.04 -3.50
CA GLY A 284 -22.39 19.88 -2.94
C GLY A 284 -23.13 20.76 -3.95
N PHE A 285 -22.96 20.55 -5.26
CA PHE A 285 -23.93 21.06 -6.22
C PHE A 285 -25.27 20.35 -6.06
N SER A 286 -26.37 21.10 -6.11
CA SER A 286 -27.73 20.58 -6.08
C SER A 286 -28.25 20.29 -7.50
N LYS A 287 -29.27 19.42 -7.60
CA LYS A 287 -30.01 19.20 -8.84
C LYS A 287 -30.50 20.51 -9.47
N VAL A 288 -30.91 21.48 -8.64
CA VAL A 288 -31.44 22.76 -9.10
C VAL A 288 -30.33 23.61 -9.73
N GLU A 289 -29.15 23.67 -9.10
CA GLU A 289 -28.00 24.41 -9.63
C GLU A 289 -27.47 23.81 -10.94
N LEU A 290 -27.51 22.49 -11.06
CA LEU A 290 -27.13 21.78 -12.30
C LEU A 290 -28.28 21.70 -13.31
N GLY A 291 -29.42 22.33 -13.04
CA GLY A 291 -30.61 22.25 -13.87
C GLY A 291 -30.50 23.08 -15.15
N CYS A 292 -30.35 22.40 -16.29
CA CYS A 292 -30.56 22.97 -17.63
C CYS A 292 -31.19 21.92 -18.55
N ASN A 293 -31.63 22.33 -19.75
CA ASN A 293 -32.25 21.42 -20.71
C ASN A 293 -31.34 20.23 -21.02
N GLU A 294 -30.05 20.50 -21.20
CA GLU A 294 -29.04 19.49 -21.51
C GLU A 294 -28.89 18.47 -20.36
N THR A 295 -28.98 18.88 -19.10
CA THR A 295 -28.98 17.96 -17.95
C THR A 295 -30.15 16.99 -18.00
N GLU A 296 -31.36 17.46 -18.33
CA GLU A 296 -32.54 16.60 -18.40
C GLU A 296 -32.46 15.60 -19.58
N GLU A 297 -31.88 16.01 -20.71
CA GLU A 297 -31.61 15.14 -21.85
C GLU A 297 -30.56 14.07 -21.53
N MET A 298 -29.45 14.45 -20.88
CA MET A 298 -28.41 13.52 -20.42
C MET A 298 -28.96 12.50 -19.41
N MET A 299 -29.73 12.95 -18.42
CA MET A 299 -30.35 12.06 -17.43
C MET A 299 -31.40 11.14 -18.04
N THR A 300 -32.17 11.61 -19.03
CA THR A 300 -33.13 10.78 -19.76
C THR A 300 -32.42 9.72 -20.58
N THR A 301 -31.34 10.09 -21.26
CA THR A 301 -30.46 9.19 -22.02
C THR A 301 -29.88 8.09 -21.13
N LEU A 302 -29.27 8.46 -20.01
CA LEU A 302 -28.70 7.48 -19.06
C LEU A 302 -29.78 6.55 -18.49
N HIS A 303 -30.95 7.09 -18.13
CA HIS A 303 -32.03 6.28 -17.57
C HIS A 303 -32.58 5.27 -18.58
N LEU A 304 -32.71 5.66 -19.86
CA LEU A 304 -33.10 4.76 -20.94
C LEU A 304 -32.03 3.67 -21.17
N ALA A 305 -30.76 4.04 -21.25
CA ALA A 305 -29.66 3.10 -21.42
C ALA A 305 -29.61 2.08 -20.27
N PHE A 306 -29.72 2.55 -19.02
CA PHE A 306 -29.73 1.73 -17.82
C PHE A 306 -30.89 0.72 -17.81
N ASN A 307 -32.10 1.17 -18.15
CA ASN A 307 -33.28 0.30 -18.19
C ASN A 307 -33.21 -0.71 -19.34
N ASN A 308 -32.73 -0.30 -20.52
CA ASN A 308 -32.57 -1.19 -21.68
C ASN A 308 -31.59 -2.32 -21.39
N LEU A 309 -30.58 -2.07 -20.56
CA LEU A 309 -29.60 -3.06 -20.10
C LEU A 309 -29.97 -3.68 -18.74
N ARG A 310 -31.25 -3.62 -18.34
CA ARG A 310 -31.79 -4.28 -17.14
C ARG A 310 -31.09 -3.88 -15.84
N GLY A 311 -30.86 -2.58 -15.68
CA GLY A 311 -30.22 -2.01 -14.50
C GLY A 311 -28.70 -2.11 -14.52
N LEU A 312 -28.11 -2.09 -15.71
CA LEU A 312 -26.67 -2.11 -15.95
C LEU A 312 -26.29 -1.00 -16.93
N LEU A 313 -25.03 -0.58 -16.92
CA LEU A 313 -24.49 0.39 -17.86
C LEU A 313 -23.04 0.02 -18.18
N GLY A 314 -22.62 0.26 -19.42
CA GLY A 314 -21.20 0.32 -19.80
C GLY A 314 -20.79 1.74 -20.13
N PHE A 315 -19.50 2.01 -20.28
CA PHE A 315 -18.98 3.36 -20.54
C PHE A 315 -19.49 4.06 -21.82
N ALA A 316 -20.10 3.31 -22.75
CA ALA A 316 -20.73 3.87 -23.95
C ALA A 316 -21.90 2.99 -24.48
N PRO A 317 -22.74 3.52 -25.39
CA PRO A 317 -23.88 2.79 -25.95
C PRO A 317 -23.50 1.46 -26.61
N GLY A 318 -24.20 0.39 -26.24
CA GLY A 318 -24.04 -0.95 -26.83
C GLY A 318 -22.78 -1.70 -26.40
N LEU A 319 -21.96 -1.13 -25.52
CA LEU A 319 -20.79 -1.81 -24.97
C LEU A 319 -21.16 -2.68 -23.76
N PRO A 320 -20.36 -3.72 -23.47
CA PRO A 320 -20.58 -4.58 -22.31
C PRO A 320 -20.60 -3.77 -21.00
N PRO A 321 -21.54 -4.05 -20.09
CA PRO A 321 -21.62 -3.34 -18.83
C PRO A 321 -20.50 -3.73 -17.87
N ASP A 322 -20.15 -2.78 -17.01
CA ASP A 322 -19.22 -2.95 -15.90
C ASP A 322 -19.78 -2.33 -14.62
N VAL A 323 -19.24 -2.75 -13.47
CA VAL A 323 -19.76 -2.30 -12.17
C VAL A 323 -19.50 -0.83 -11.90
N ASP A 324 -18.47 -0.24 -12.50
CA ASP A 324 -18.00 1.11 -12.17
C ASP A 324 -18.94 2.15 -12.78
N ASP A 325 -19.18 2.05 -14.09
CA ASP A 325 -20.16 2.86 -14.81
C ASP A 325 -21.59 2.61 -14.32
N THR A 326 -21.93 1.35 -14.04
CA THR A 326 -23.25 1.00 -13.48
C THR A 326 -23.47 1.69 -12.13
N ALA A 327 -22.50 1.61 -11.21
CA ALA A 327 -22.62 2.19 -9.89
C ALA A 327 -22.71 3.72 -9.93
N GLN A 328 -21.87 4.37 -10.75
CA GLN A 328 -21.92 5.82 -10.94
C GLN A 328 -23.23 6.28 -11.57
N CYS A 329 -23.77 5.52 -12.53
CA CYS A 329 -25.09 5.79 -13.11
C CYS A 329 -26.19 5.75 -12.05
N ILE A 330 -26.21 4.73 -11.19
CA ILE A 330 -27.17 4.61 -10.08
C ILE A 330 -27.09 5.83 -9.16
N VAL A 331 -25.88 6.25 -8.78
CA VAL A 331 -25.66 7.43 -7.93
C VAL A 331 -26.23 8.69 -8.60
N CYS A 332 -25.92 8.92 -9.88
CA CYS A 332 -26.41 10.06 -10.65
C CYS A 332 -27.94 10.07 -10.72
N LEU A 333 -28.56 9.00 -11.21
CA LEU A 333 -29.99 8.91 -11.43
C LEU A 333 -30.76 9.15 -10.12
N ASN A 334 -30.38 8.46 -9.03
CA ASN A 334 -31.05 8.62 -7.74
C ASN A 334 -30.89 10.04 -7.18
N LYS A 335 -29.72 10.66 -7.29
CA LYS A 335 -29.50 12.05 -6.84
C LYS A 335 -30.27 13.07 -7.69
N PHE A 336 -30.59 12.74 -8.94
CA PHE A 336 -31.49 13.52 -9.79
C PHE A 336 -32.98 13.17 -9.60
N GLY A 337 -33.31 12.26 -8.69
CA GLY A 337 -34.68 11.84 -8.38
C GLY A 337 -35.30 10.93 -9.45
N ARG A 338 -34.46 10.16 -10.15
CA ARG A 338 -34.87 9.11 -11.09
C ARG A 338 -34.53 7.76 -10.46
N ASP A 339 -35.52 6.88 -10.36
CA ASP A 339 -35.36 5.60 -9.66
C ASP A 339 -34.34 4.71 -10.38
N ALA A 340 -33.23 4.40 -9.69
CA ALA A 340 -32.20 3.48 -10.16
C ALA A 340 -31.84 2.46 -9.06
N LEU A 341 -32.22 1.22 -9.33
CA LEU A 341 -32.19 0.10 -8.42
C LEU A 341 -30.94 -0.79 -8.65
N PRO A 342 -30.20 -1.21 -7.60
CA PRO A 342 -28.89 -1.86 -7.73
C PRO A 342 -28.97 -3.38 -7.98
N GLU A 343 -30.15 -3.98 -8.10
CA GLU A 343 -30.35 -5.43 -8.21
C GLU A 343 -29.68 -6.02 -9.45
N GLY A 344 -29.69 -5.29 -10.58
CA GLY A 344 -28.97 -5.66 -11.79
C GLY A 344 -27.46 -5.76 -11.52
N MET A 345 -26.89 -4.71 -10.93
CA MET A 345 -25.48 -4.63 -10.53
C MET A 345 -25.08 -5.75 -9.57
N ILE A 346 -25.88 -6.00 -8.52
CA ILE A 346 -25.66 -7.07 -7.54
C ILE A 346 -25.64 -8.42 -8.23
N LYS A 347 -26.65 -8.72 -9.03
CA LYS A 347 -26.76 -10.00 -9.73
C LYS A 347 -25.59 -10.25 -10.68
N ALA A 348 -25.12 -9.23 -11.38
CA ALA A 348 -24.07 -9.36 -12.39
C ALA A 348 -22.66 -9.46 -11.77
N PHE A 349 -22.37 -8.65 -10.76
CA PHE A 349 -20.99 -8.37 -10.36
C PHE A 349 -20.61 -8.82 -8.95
N GLU A 350 -21.59 -9.11 -8.08
CA GLU A 350 -21.30 -9.55 -6.71
C GLU A 350 -20.49 -10.85 -6.71
N ALA A 351 -19.40 -10.85 -5.93
CA ALA A 351 -18.59 -12.01 -5.63
C ALA A 351 -18.62 -12.29 -4.11
N LYS A 352 -17.82 -13.28 -3.68
CA LYS A 352 -17.78 -13.72 -2.28
C LYS A 352 -17.41 -12.59 -1.32
N THR A 353 -16.39 -11.80 -1.66
CA THR A 353 -15.81 -10.78 -0.77
C THR A 353 -15.96 -9.36 -1.28
N HIS A 354 -16.26 -9.16 -2.56
CA HIS A 354 -16.23 -7.85 -3.23
C HIS A 354 -17.12 -7.89 -4.48
N PHE A 355 -17.16 -6.82 -5.25
CA PHE A 355 -17.78 -6.75 -6.57
C PHE A 355 -16.70 -6.69 -7.65
N ARG A 356 -16.83 -7.52 -8.68
CA ARG A 356 -15.93 -7.55 -9.84
C ARG A 356 -16.25 -6.40 -10.79
N THR A 357 -15.26 -5.75 -11.39
CA THR A 357 -15.53 -4.70 -12.40
C THR A 357 -16.19 -5.30 -13.64
N TYR A 358 -15.62 -6.39 -14.16
CA TYR A 358 -16.23 -7.19 -15.23
C TYR A 358 -16.46 -8.62 -14.76
N ALA A 359 -17.46 -9.31 -15.30
CA ALA A 359 -17.84 -10.66 -14.86
C ALA A 359 -16.67 -11.67 -14.89
N SER A 360 -15.77 -11.56 -15.87
CA SER A 360 -14.59 -12.45 -16.04
C SER A 360 -13.30 -11.91 -15.40
N GLU A 361 -13.38 -10.89 -14.56
CA GLU A 361 -12.22 -10.25 -13.95
C GLU A 361 -11.48 -11.16 -12.96
N ARG A 362 -10.14 -11.04 -12.96
CA ARG A 362 -9.26 -11.73 -12.01
C ARG A 362 -8.92 -10.90 -10.78
N ASN A 363 -8.49 -9.65 -10.98
CA ASN A 363 -8.01 -8.77 -9.91
C ASN A 363 -9.09 -7.72 -9.59
N PRO A 364 -9.52 -7.60 -8.31
CA PRO A 364 -10.54 -6.64 -7.94
C PRO A 364 -10.06 -5.20 -8.14
N SER A 365 -11.00 -4.29 -8.42
CA SER A 365 -10.75 -2.85 -8.39
C SER A 365 -11.17 -2.26 -7.04
N PHE A 366 -10.28 -1.47 -6.44
CA PHE A 366 -10.57 -0.75 -5.20
C PHE A 366 -11.58 0.38 -5.44
N THR A 367 -11.36 1.18 -6.49
CA THR A 367 -12.21 2.31 -6.87
C THR A 367 -13.63 1.88 -7.25
N ALA A 368 -13.76 0.80 -8.03
CA ALA A 368 -15.07 0.28 -8.42
C ALA A 368 -15.89 -0.18 -7.20
N ASN A 369 -15.25 -0.74 -6.18
CA ASN A 369 -15.92 -1.11 -4.93
C ASN A 369 -16.29 0.13 -4.08
N CYS A 370 -15.52 1.23 -4.12
CA CYS A 370 -15.97 2.51 -3.54
C CYS A 370 -17.23 3.05 -4.23
N ASN A 371 -17.32 2.89 -5.55
CA ASN A 371 -18.48 3.33 -6.33
C ASN A 371 -19.70 2.44 -6.05
N VAL A 372 -19.53 1.13 -5.93
CA VAL A 372 -20.58 0.21 -5.45
C VAL A 372 -21.08 0.62 -4.07
N LEU A 373 -20.19 0.91 -3.12
CA LEU A 373 -20.60 1.37 -1.79
C LEU A 373 -21.44 2.65 -1.89
N SER A 374 -21.02 3.60 -2.72
CA SER A 374 -21.75 4.85 -2.95
C SER A 374 -23.14 4.60 -3.57
N ALA A 375 -23.25 3.67 -4.52
CA ALA A 375 -24.52 3.31 -5.17
C ALA A 375 -25.51 2.63 -4.20
N LEU A 376 -25.01 1.77 -3.31
CA LEU A 376 -25.81 1.11 -2.28
C LEU A 376 -26.27 2.10 -1.19
N LEU A 377 -25.40 3.03 -0.79
CA LEU A 377 -25.74 4.08 0.19
C LEU A 377 -26.66 5.16 -0.38
N ALA A 378 -26.71 5.32 -1.70
CA ALA A 378 -27.63 6.25 -2.38
C ALA A 378 -29.07 5.73 -2.47
N GLN A 379 -29.35 4.49 -2.03
CA GLN A 379 -30.68 3.90 -2.11
C GLN A 379 -31.64 4.49 -1.07
N PRO A 380 -32.94 4.67 -1.40
CA PRO A 380 -33.93 5.13 -0.43
C PRO A 380 -34.06 4.23 0.81
N ASN A 381 -33.94 2.90 0.61
CA ASN A 381 -33.96 1.90 1.67
C ASN A 381 -32.62 1.18 1.76
N THR A 382 -31.64 1.81 2.42
CA THR A 382 -30.28 1.27 2.57
C THR A 382 -30.23 -0.03 3.39
N THR A 383 -31.14 -0.22 4.36
CA THR A 383 -31.19 -1.41 5.22
C THR A 383 -31.42 -2.71 4.44
N HIS A 384 -32.07 -2.64 3.27
CA HIS A 384 -32.24 -3.81 2.40
C HIS A 384 -30.89 -4.38 1.91
N TYR A 385 -29.87 -3.54 1.84
CA TYR A 385 -28.56 -3.87 1.27
C TYR A 385 -27.45 -3.97 2.33
N THR A 386 -27.79 -4.06 3.62
CA THR A 386 -26.81 -4.09 4.73
C THR A 386 -25.71 -5.14 4.53
N ASN A 387 -26.05 -6.34 4.05
CA ASN A 387 -25.07 -7.40 3.83
C ASN A 387 -24.06 -7.04 2.73
N GLN A 388 -24.52 -6.45 1.62
CA GLN A 388 -23.68 -5.99 0.52
C GLN A 388 -22.82 -4.80 0.96
N ILE A 389 -23.39 -3.87 1.72
CA ILE A 389 -22.68 -2.72 2.29
C ILE A 389 -21.54 -3.20 3.20
N LEU A 390 -21.83 -4.06 4.18
CA LEU A 390 -20.82 -4.58 5.11
C LEU A 390 -19.72 -5.36 4.38
N LYS A 391 -20.08 -6.19 3.40
CA LYS A 391 -19.12 -6.91 2.55
C LYS A 391 -18.14 -5.95 1.86
N VAL A 392 -18.65 -4.89 1.23
CA VAL A 392 -17.82 -3.92 0.52
C VAL A 392 -16.95 -3.11 1.49
N VAL A 393 -17.48 -2.70 2.64
CA VAL A 393 -16.72 -1.99 3.67
C VAL A 393 -15.59 -2.86 4.22
N GLU A 394 -15.86 -4.13 4.51
CA GLU A 394 -14.83 -5.09 4.91
C GLU A 394 -13.76 -5.27 3.83
N PHE A 395 -14.16 -5.38 2.56
CA PHE A 395 -13.20 -5.44 1.46
C PHE A 395 -12.32 -4.21 1.39
N LEU A 396 -12.89 -3.00 1.39
CA LEU A 396 -12.13 -1.76 1.28
C LEU A 396 -11.18 -1.57 2.47
N CYS A 397 -11.65 -1.81 3.70
CA CYS A 397 -10.81 -1.71 4.90
C CYS A 397 -9.73 -2.79 4.96
N ASN A 398 -10.00 -4.02 4.52
CA ASN A 398 -8.97 -5.06 4.45
C ASN A 398 -7.96 -4.78 3.35
N TYR A 399 -8.40 -4.32 2.18
CA TYR A 399 -7.49 -3.91 1.10
C TYR A 399 -6.57 -2.79 1.58
N TRP A 400 -7.11 -1.76 2.24
CA TRP A 400 -6.30 -0.69 2.83
C TRP A 400 -5.37 -1.18 3.95
N TRP A 401 -5.82 -2.16 4.75
CA TRP A 401 -5.04 -2.72 5.85
C TRP A 401 -3.79 -3.47 5.37
N GLU A 402 -3.94 -4.24 4.29
CA GLU A 402 -2.86 -5.02 3.68
C GLU A 402 -2.00 -4.20 2.70
N ASN A 403 -2.50 -3.07 2.20
CA ASN A 403 -1.79 -2.26 1.21
C ASN A 403 -0.51 -1.65 1.77
N ASP A 404 0.61 -1.92 1.11
CA ASP A 404 1.89 -1.30 1.39
C ASP A 404 2.10 -0.05 0.51
N GLY A 405 2.49 1.07 1.13
CA GLY A 405 2.62 2.36 0.45
C GLY A 405 1.28 3.03 0.16
N ASN A 406 1.22 3.74 -0.97
CA ASN A 406 0.01 4.40 -1.45
C ASN A 406 -0.92 3.40 -2.11
N ILE A 407 -2.24 3.61 -1.95
CA ILE A 407 -3.25 2.77 -2.57
C ILE A 407 -3.14 2.87 -4.10
N LYS A 408 -3.13 1.73 -4.77
CA LYS A 408 -3.11 1.67 -6.24
C LYS A 408 -4.38 1.03 -6.74
N ASP A 409 -4.86 1.54 -7.87
CA ASP A 409 -5.98 0.97 -8.62
C ASP A 409 -5.67 1.07 -10.12
N LYS A 410 -6.26 0.16 -10.91
CA LYS A 410 -5.94 -0.01 -12.34
C LYS A 410 -6.62 0.99 -13.27
N TRP A 411 -7.41 1.92 -12.74
CA TRP A 411 -8.13 2.92 -13.54
C TRP A 411 -7.54 4.34 -13.45
N ASN A 412 -6.68 4.61 -12.47
CA ASN A 412 -6.07 5.93 -12.30
C ASN A 412 -4.65 5.84 -11.71
N VAL A 413 -3.69 6.57 -12.30
CA VAL A 413 -2.29 6.59 -11.85
C VAL A 413 -2.10 7.35 -10.53
N SER A 414 -3.04 8.23 -10.17
CA SER A 414 -2.98 8.97 -8.91
C SER A 414 -3.66 8.20 -7.79
N HIS A 415 -2.91 7.89 -6.73
CA HIS A 415 -3.46 7.29 -5.51
C HIS A 415 -4.50 8.19 -4.82
N LEU A 416 -4.46 9.50 -5.07
CA LEU A 416 -5.43 10.45 -4.53
C LEU A 416 -6.83 10.24 -5.10
N TYR A 417 -6.97 9.70 -6.31
CA TYR A 417 -8.27 9.35 -6.87
C TYR A 417 -8.96 8.25 -6.05
N ALA A 418 -8.27 7.12 -5.85
CA ALA A 418 -8.75 6.02 -5.02
C ALA A 418 -9.00 6.46 -3.57
N SER A 419 -8.12 7.30 -3.02
CA SER A 419 -8.27 7.88 -1.68
C SER A 419 -9.52 8.77 -1.58
N LEU A 420 -9.81 9.57 -2.60
CA LEU A 420 -11.01 10.42 -2.66
C LEU A 420 -12.29 9.57 -2.61
N LEU A 421 -12.41 8.56 -3.46
CA LEU A 421 -13.61 7.72 -3.51
C LEU A 421 -13.83 6.95 -2.21
N ALA A 422 -12.77 6.40 -1.62
CA ALA A 422 -12.84 5.72 -0.32
C ALA A 422 -13.26 6.70 0.78
N PHE A 423 -12.67 7.89 0.83
CA PHE A 423 -13.01 8.88 1.84
C PHE A 423 -14.47 9.34 1.73
N GLN A 424 -14.96 9.60 0.51
CA GLN A 424 -16.33 10.02 0.26
C GLN A 424 -17.33 8.93 0.66
N SER A 425 -17.14 7.70 0.16
CA SER A 425 -18.04 6.57 0.38
C SER A 425 -18.08 6.12 1.84
N ILE A 426 -16.94 6.04 2.52
CA ILE A 426 -16.85 5.67 3.95
C ILE A 426 -17.40 6.79 4.85
N THR A 427 -17.21 8.07 4.49
CA THR A 427 -17.86 9.16 5.24
C THR A 427 -19.37 9.08 5.13
N GLU A 428 -19.90 8.78 3.94
CA GLU A 428 -21.34 8.60 3.75
C GLU A 428 -21.87 7.40 4.55
N LEU A 429 -21.13 6.30 4.63
CA LEU A 429 -21.46 5.17 5.51
C LEU A 429 -21.66 5.62 6.96
N LEU A 430 -20.70 6.39 7.52
CA LEU A 430 -20.81 6.89 8.90
C LEU A 430 -22.03 7.79 9.09
N VAL A 431 -22.35 8.63 8.10
CA VAL A 431 -23.55 9.48 8.11
C VAL A 431 -24.82 8.65 8.11
N GLN A 432 -24.91 7.57 7.32
CA GLN A 432 -26.09 6.70 7.27
C GLN A 432 -26.28 5.91 8.58
N ILE A 433 -25.18 5.48 9.22
CA ILE A 433 -25.21 4.85 10.56
C ILE A 433 -25.73 5.83 11.60
N GLU A 434 -25.19 7.06 11.64
CA GLU A 434 -25.63 8.07 12.61
C GLU A 434 -27.10 8.46 12.44
N ASN A 435 -27.59 8.50 11.20
CA ASN A 435 -28.99 8.74 10.90
C ASN A 435 -29.91 7.54 11.24
N GLY A 436 -29.38 6.46 11.81
CA GLY A 436 -30.14 5.27 12.23
C GLY A 436 -30.64 4.41 11.05
N LYS A 437 -30.09 4.59 9.85
CA LYS A 437 -30.48 3.82 8.65
C LYS A 437 -29.70 2.52 8.48
N LEU A 438 -28.54 2.44 9.12
CA LEU A 438 -27.69 1.25 9.16
C LEU A 438 -27.31 0.93 10.62
N GLU A 439 -27.05 -0.34 10.89
CA GLU A 439 -26.57 -0.78 12.20
C GLU A 439 -25.13 -0.31 12.45
N ALA A 440 -24.74 -0.20 13.72
CA ALA A 440 -23.38 0.12 14.10
C ALA A 440 -22.40 -0.97 13.64
N LEU A 441 -21.21 -0.57 13.21
CA LEU A 441 -20.16 -1.50 12.80
C LEU A 441 -19.62 -2.28 14.00
N SER A 442 -19.06 -3.46 13.73
CA SER A 442 -18.29 -4.17 14.75
C SER A 442 -17.09 -3.30 15.20
N PRO A 443 -16.66 -3.39 16.48
CA PRO A 443 -15.57 -2.55 16.98
C PRO A 443 -14.29 -2.62 16.15
N ASN A 444 -13.93 -3.81 15.68
CA ASN A 444 -12.74 -4.00 14.84
C ASN A 444 -12.88 -3.31 13.48
N LEU A 445 -14.05 -3.44 12.83
CA LEU A 445 -14.30 -2.80 11.54
C LEU A 445 -14.37 -1.27 11.70
N GLN A 446 -14.97 -0.77 12.78
CA GLN A 446 -15.00 0.65 13.12
C GLN A 446 -13.57 1.22 13.26
N SER A 447 -12.68 0.52 13.97
CA SER A 447 -11.27 0.92 14.06
C SER A 447 -10.59 0.99 12.69
N LYS A 448 -10.80 -0.02 11.83
CA LYS A 448 -10.23 -0.01 10.46
C LYS A 448 -10.78 1.13 9.61
N VAL A 449 -12.09 1.43 9.71
CA VAL A 449 -12.73 2.57 9.05
C VAL A 449 -12.09 3.88 9.49
N ASN A 450 -11.92 4.08 10.81
CA ASN A 450 -11.33 5.29 11.36
C ASN A 450 -9.86 5.45 10.94
N ILE A 451 -9.06 4.38 10.99
CA ILE A 451 -7.66 4.37 10.53
C ILE A 451 -7.59 4.72 9.04
N THR A 452 -8.45 4.13 8.21
CA THR A 452 -8.51 4.38 6.76
C THR A 452 -8.77 5.87 6.48
N LEU A 453 -9.82 6.45 7.09
CA LEU A 453 -10.14 7.87 6.92
C LEU A 453 -9.01 8.76 7.40
N PHE A 454 -8.46 8.50 8.59
CA PHE A 454 -7.39 9.33 9.16
C PHE A 454 -6.14 9.31 8.29
N GLN A 455 -5.71 8.12 7.86
CA GLN A 455 -4.53 7.97 7.01
C GLN A 455 -4.72 8.64 5.64
N ILE A 456 -5.89 8.53 5.00
CA ILE A 456 -6.15 9.22 3.73
C ILE A 456 -5.92 10.74 3.89
N CYS A 457 -6.53 11.37 4.90
CA CYS A 457 -6.37 12.80 5.13
C CYS A 457 -4.94 13.16 5.53
N PHE A 458 -4.34 12.41 6.45
CA PHE A 458 -3.04 12.77 7.00
C PHE A 458 -1.91 12.55 5.97
N ARG A 459 -1.94 11.45 5.21
CA ARG A 459 -0.98 11.21 4.13
C ARG A 459 -1.09 12.28 3.05
N ALA A 460 -2.30 12.73 2.70
CA ALA A 460 -2.46 13.89 1.84
C ALA A 460 -1.69 15.09 2.43
N LEU A 461 -1.91 15.49 3.68
CA LEU A 461 -1.17 16.60 4.30
C LEU A 461 0.36 16.41 4.35
N LEU A 462 0.86 15.17 4.50
CA LEU A 462 2.30 14.87 4.56
C LEU A 462 2.97 14.86 3.18
N GLU A 463 2.24 14.53 2.13
CA GLU A 463 2.75 14.51 0.76
C GLU A 463 2.87 15.92 0.19
N THR A 464 3.92 16.13 -0.59
CA THR A 464 4.13 17.37 -1.31
C THR A 464 3.11 17.43 -2.47
N PRO A 465 2.28 18.48 -2.56
CA PRO A 465 1.36 18.64 -3.68
C PRO A 465 2.09 18.70 -5.02
N ASN A 466 1.50 18.12 -6.07
CA ASN A 466 1.96 18.33 -7.44
C ASN A 466 1.15 19.50 -8.05
N PRO A 467 1.70 20.73 -8.10
CA PRO A 467 0.93 21.89 -8.55
C PRO A 467 0.62 21.85 -10.05
N HIS A 468 1.26 20.97 -10.82
CA HIS A 468 1.10 20.91 -12.27
C HIS A 468 -0.10 20.08 -12.71
N SER A 469 -0.65 19.24 -11.83
CA SER A 469 -1.82 18.41 -12.14
C SER A 469 -3.04 18.97 -11.43
N ILE A 470 -3.90 19.60 -12.20
CA ILE A 470 -5.14 20.26 -11.75
C ILE A 470 -6.12 19.24 -11.21
N GLU A 471 -6.20 18.08 -11.86
CA GLU A 471 -7.10 17.01 -11.45
C GLU A 471 -6.69 16.40 -10.10
N THR A 472 -5.40 16.10 -9.91
CA THR A 472 -4.91 15.57 -8.62
C THR A 472 -4.95 16.60 -7.49
N THR A 473 -4.68 17.87 -7.80
CA THR A 473 -4.90 18.99 -6.88
C THR A 473 -6.36 19.06 -6.44
N SER A 474 -7.29 18.87 -7.38
CA SER A 474 -8.73 18.85 -7.10
C SER A 474 -9.12 17.67 -6.21
N TYR A 475 -8.57 16.47 -6.45
CA TYR A 475 -8.80 15.32 -5.56
C TYR A 475 -8.38 15.61 -4.12
N ARG A 476 -7.19 16.21 -3.94
CA ARG A 476 -6.67 16.61 -2.62
C ARG A 476 -7.62 17.59 -1.93
N VAL A 477 -8.03 18.65 -2.61
CA VAL A 477 -8.97 19.64 -2.04
C VAL A 477 -10.28 18.97 -1.62
N LEU A 478 -10.82 18.08 -2.45
CA LEU A 478 -12.06 17.36 -2.14
C LEU A 478 -11.93 16.46 -0.91
N ILE A 479 -10.81 15.74 -0.76
CA ILE A 479 -10.51 14.94 0.45
C ILE A 479 -10.49 15.85 1.68
N LEU A 480 -9.72 16.94 1.63
CA LEU A 480 -9.53 17.84 2.77
C LEU A 480 -10.82 18.60 3.14
N CYS A 481 -11.62 19.02 2.16
CA CYS A 481 -12.91 19.67 2.38
C CYS A 481 -13.93 18.72 3.05
N LYS A 482 -13.85 17.41 2.80
CA LYS A 482 -14.66 16.43 3.52
C LYS A 482 -14.08 16.18 4.92
N ALA A 483 -12.75 16.06 5.05
CA ALA A 483 -12.06 15.83 6.31
C ALA A 483 -12.28 16.95 7.34
N ARG A 484 -12.26 18.24 6.93
CA ARG A 484 -12.50 19.38 7.85
C ARG A 484 -13.86 19.32 8.55
N ARG A 485 -14.81 18.54 8.03
CA ARG A 485 -16.15 18.38 8.58
C ARG A 485 -16.28 17.20 9.55
N LEU A 486 -15.27 16.34 9.69
CA LEU A 486 -15.33 15.22 10.62
C LEU A 486 -14.74 15.62 11.99
N PRO A 487 -15.46 15.37 13.12
CA PRO A 487 -15.05 15.84 14.45
C PRO A 487 -13.65 15.38 14.90
N PHE A 488 -13.20 14.19 14.48
CA PHE A 488 -11.91 13.66 14.93
C PHE A 488 -10.69 14.34 14.26
N PHE A 489 -10.88 15.15 13.21
CA PHE A 489 -9.82 16.00 12.66
C PHE A 489 -9.75 17.39 13.31
N ARG A 490 -10.65 17.72 14.26
CA ARG A 490 -10.67 19.02 14.93
C ARG A 490 -9.29 19.48 15.44
N PRO A 491 -8.43 18.63 16.03
CA PRO A 491 -7.12 19.09 16.52
C PRO A 491 -6.15 19.54 15.42
N ILE A 492 -6.34 19.11 14.17
CA ILE A 492 -5.47 19.45 13.03
C ILE A 492 -6.18 20.26 11.95
N ARG A 493 -7.42 20.71 12.22
CA ARG A 493 -8.28 21.38 11.26
C ARG A 493 -7.67 22.66 10.68
N SER A 494 -6.90 23.42 11.46
CA SER A 494 -6.22 24.62 10.97
C SER A 494 -5.23 24.33 9.85
N TYR A 495 -4.54 23.18 9.90
CA TYR A 495 -3.61 22.75 8.84
C TYR A 495 -4.36 22.28 7.59
N ILE A 496 -5.49 21.61 7.77
CA ILE A 496 -6.41 21.24 6.69
C ILE A 496 -6.92 22.50 5.97
N ASP A 497 -7.44 23.48 6.72
CA ASP A 497 -7.99 24.71 6.15
C ASP A 497 -6.90 25.57 5.47
N HIS A 498 -5.68 25.55 6.00
CA HIS A 498 -4.53 26.22 5.37
C HIS A 498 -4.18 25.59 4.03
N ASP A 499 -4.06 24.27 3.95
CA ASP A 499 -3.75 23.56 2.70
C ASP A 499 -4.87 23.77 1.65
N ILE A 500 -6.14 23.64 2.05
CA ILE A 500 -7.29 23.95 1.18
C ILE A 500 -7.15 25.36 0.60
N THR A 501 -6.82 26.35 1.43
CA THR A 501 -6.68 27.75 0.98
C THR A 501 -5.60 27.90 -0.10
N LEU A 502 -4.44 27.26 0.09
CA LEU A 502 -3.33 27.30 -0.87
C LEU A 502 -3.71 26.62 -2.20
N GLN A 503 -4.29 25.43 -2.14
CA GLN A 503 -4.65 24.67 -3.34
C GLN A 503 -5.83 25.31 -4.09
N VAL A 504 -6.82 25.85 -3.39
CA VAL A 504 -7.95 26.59 -4.01
C VAL A 504 -7.46 27.83 -4.74
N ARG A 505 -6.45 28.53 -4.20
CA ARG A 505 -5.83 29.66 -4.89
C ARG A 505 -5.21 29.23 -6.21
N LEU A 506 -4.43 28.14 -6.21
CA LEU A 506 -3.85 27.57 -7.42
C LEU A 506 -4.92 27.23 -8.46
N LEU A 507 -5.99 26.52 -8.04
CA LEU A 507 -7.09 26.15 -8.93
C LEU A 507 -7.80 27.36 -9.55
N ARG A 508 -7.95 28.47 -8.81
CA ARG A 508 -8.57 29.70 -9.32
C ARG A 508 -7.70 30.42 -10.35
N GLU A 509 -6.38 30.31 -10.22
CA GLU A 509 -5.40 30.95 -11.10
C GLU A 509 -5.09 30.11 -12.37
N THR A 510 -5.54 28.86 -12.42
CA THR A 510 -5.33 27.92 -13.53
C THR A 510 -5.96 28.38 -14.86
N SER A 511 -5.15 28.39 -15.92
CA SER A 511 -5.51 28.65 -17.31
C SER A 511 -6.07 27.42 -18.06
N GLN A 512 -6.66 27.63 -19.25
CA GLN A 512 -7.13 26.52 -20.10
C GLN A 512 -5.98 25.63 -20.57
N THR A 513 -4.81 26.19 -20.88
CA THR A 513 -3.63 25.43 -21.28
C THR A 513 -3.17 24.45 -20.20
N GLU A 514 -3.29 24.82 -18.93
CA GLU A 514 -2.97 23.93 -17.81
C GLU A 514 -4.03 22.84 -17.59
N ILE A 515 -5.29 23.08 -17.96
CA ILE A 515 -6.35 22.05 -17.97
C ILE A 515 -6.09 21.03 -19.07
N ASP A 516 -5.67 21.49 -20.25
CA ASP A 516 -5.40 20.63 -21.41
C ASP A 516 -4.01 19.97 -21.35
N SER A 517 -3.25 20.21 -20.28
CA SER A 517 -1.89 19.68 -20.09
C SER A 517 -1.88 18.17 -19.88
N VAL A 518 -0.85 17.52 -20.41
CA VAL A 518 -0.56 16.08 -20.23
C VAL A 518 -0.37 15.67 -18.77
N THR A 519 -0.08 16.63 -17.88
CA THR A 519 -0.01 16.42 -16.42
C THR A 519 -1.37 16.03 -15.80
N ASN A 520 -2.46 16.20 -16.52
CA ASN A 520 -3.80 15.72 -16.15
C ASN A 520 -4.15 14.36 -16.79
N HIS A 521 -3.23 13.72 -17.52
CA HIS A 521 -3.45 12.37 -18.05
C HIS A 521 -3.30 11.33 -16.94
N VAL A 522 -4.28 11.30 -16.03
CA VAL A 522 -4.22 10.46 -14.83
C VAL A 522 -5.02 9.17 -14.96
N TRP A 523 -5.78 8.99 -16.03
CA TRP A 523 -6.62 7.82 -16.24
C TRP A 523 -5.85 6.72 -16.97
N ILE A 524 -6.10 5.46 -16.61
CA ILE A 524 -5.39 4.30 -17.16
C ILE A 524 -6.27 3.57 -18.18
N GLU A 525 -5.70 3.31 -19.35
CA GLU A 525 -6.23 2.40 -20.39
C GLU A 525 -5.03 1.54 -20.89
N LYS A 526 -4.94 1.16 -22.17
CA LYS A 526 -3.73 0.59 -22.79
C LYS A 526 -2.55 1.53 -22.58
N VAL A 527 -2.79 2.83 -22.79
CA VAL A 527 -1.92 3.93 -22.38
C VAL A 527 -2.71 4.95 -21.57
N SER A 528 -2.02 5.71 -20.72
CA SER A 528 -2.67 6.73 -19.88
C SER A 528 -3.29 7.84 -20.73
N TYR A 529 -4.48 8.29 -20.35
CA TYR A 529 -5.22 9.37 -21.03
C TYR A 529 -5.71 10.42 -20.04
N GLY A 530 -6.15 11.57 -20.57
CA GLY A 530 -6.85 12.62 -19.83
C GLY A 530 -8.19 12.93 -20.47
N SER A 531 -9.06 13.62 -19.74
CA SER A 531 -10.29 14.22 -20.27
C SER A 531 -10.43 15.64 -19.74
N THR A 532 -10.44 16.61 -20.66
CA THR A 532 -10.56 18.03 -20.30
C THR A 532 -11.89 18.34 -19.60
N LEU A 533 -12.94 17.56 -19.91
CA LEU A 533 -14.24 17.65 -19.24
C LEU A 533 -14.14 17.18 -17.79
N LEU A 534 -13.47 16.05 -17.54
CA LEU A 534 -13.28 15.51 -16.19
C LEU A 534 -12.39 16.41 -15.34
N THR A 535 -11.24 16.84 -15.85
CA THR A 535 -10.35 17.76 -15.15
C THR A 535 -11.08 19.04 -14.75
N GLN A 536 -11.88 19.63 -15.66
CA GLN A 536 -12.70 20.80 -15.36
C GLN A 536 -13.82 20.48 -14.35
N GLY A 537 -14.45 19.31 -14.45
CA GLY A 537 -15.47 18.85 -13.51
C GLY A 537 -14.93 18.74 -12.09
N TYR A 538 -13.78 18.09 -11.91
CA TYR A 538 -13.08 17.97 -10.62
C TYR A 538 -12.64 19.33 -10.09
N LYS A 539 -12.11 20.23 -10.93
CA LYS A 539 -11.77 21.60 -10.55
C LYS A 539 -12.97 22.35 -10.00
N LEU A 540 -14.10 22.34 -10.71
CA LEU A 540 -15.32 23.01 -10.26
C LEU A 540 -15.88 22.40 -8.97
N ALA A 541 -15.84 21.07 -8.86
CA ALA A 541 -16.23 20.35 -7.66
C ALA A 541 -15.36 20.74 -6.46
N ALA A 542 -14.04 20.78 -6.61
CA ALA A 542 -13.12 21.20 -5.56
C ALA A 542 -13.40 22.64 -5.09
N LEU A 543 -13.62 23.57 -6.04
CA LEU A 543 -13.96 24.96 -5.73
C LEU A 543 -15.32 25.07 -5.00
N LYS A 544 -16.34 24.33 -5.43
CA LYS A 544 -17.66 24.30 -4.76
C LYS A 544 -17.55 23.73 -3.34
N ALA A 545 -16.86 22.60 -3.18
CA ALA A 545 -16.67 21.97 -1.87
C ALA A 545 -15.94 22.89 -0.88
N ALA A 546 -14.95 23.65 -1.36
CA ALA A 546 -14.21 24.60 -0.55
C ALA A 546 -15.06 25.79 -0.09
N SER A 547 -15.91 26.33 -0.97
CA SER A 547 -16.85 27.42 -0.68
C SER A 547 -18.09 26.98 0.12
N GLY A 548 -18.36 25.67 0.19
CA GLY A 548 -19.53 25.12 0.87
C GLY A 548 -19.46 25.13 2.42
N CYS A 549 -20.50 24.56 3.03
CA CYS A 549 -20.66 24.43 4.48
C CYS A 549 -19.43 23.79 5.15
N THR A 550 -18.96 24.42 6.22
CA THR A 550 -17.82 23.96 7.03
C THR A 550 -18.25 23.36 8.37
N ASP A 551 -19.56 23.25 8.60
CA ASP A 551 -20.11 22.70 9.84
C ASP A 551 -19.72 21.23 9.96
N GLU A 552 -19.41 20.86 11.21
CA GLU A 552 -19.08 19.49 11.55
C GLU A 552 -20.29 18.58 11.31
N ILE A 553 -20.05 17.42 10.71
CA ILE A 553 -21.03 16.36 10.61
C ILE A 553 -21.25 15.83 12.04
N PRO A 554 -22.51 15.83 12.53
CA PRO A 554 -22.79 15.27 13.85
C PRO A 554 -22.52 13.77 13.77
N LEU A 555 -21.50 13.29 14.48
CA LEU A 555 -21.21 11.87 14.65
C LEU A 555 -21.24 11.56 16.15
N SER A 556 -21.80 10.42 16.52
CA SER A 556 -21.84 9.95 17.90
C SER A 556 -20.44 9.59 18.41
N SER A 557 -20.31 9.54 19.74
CA SER A 557 -19.08 9.11 20.41
C SER A 557 -18.66 7.67 20.08
N ALA A 558 -19.57 6.83 19.57
CA ALA A 558 -19.23 5.47 19.13
C ALA A 558 -18.43 5.48 17.81
N SER A 559 -18.72 6.45 16.93
CA SER A 559 -18.02 6.65 15.66
C SER A 559 -16.75 7.49 15.82
N ILE A 560 -16.71 8.35 16.85
CA ILE A 560 -15.57 9.18 17.18
C ILE A 560 -14.58 8.36 18.03
N PRO A 561 -13.31 8.25 17.64
CA PRO A 561 -12.29 7.64 18.48
C PRO A 561 -12.21 8.38 19.82
N ASP A 562 -12.18 7.64 20.93
CA ASP A 562 -11.98 8.23 22.25
C ASP A 562 -10.59 8.89 22.27
N SER A 563 -10.55 10.21 22.07
CA SER A 563 -9.30 10.97 21.96
C SER A 563 -8.73 11.34 23.33
N SER A 564 -9.03 10.55 24.36
CA SER A 564 -8.64 10.78 25.75
C SER A 564 -7.15 10.48 26.00
N PHE A 565 -6.29 11.17 25.27
CA PHE A 565 -4.88 11.26 25.65
C PHE A 565 -4.76 12.33 26.74
N GLU A 566 -5.16 12.01 27.98
CA GLU A 566 -4.90 12.87 29.16
C GLU A 566 -3.39 13.22 29.29
N LYS A 567 -2.52 12.36 28.72
CA LYS A 567 -1.05 12.50 28.68
C LYS A 567 -0.49 12.88 27.32
N GLY A 568 -1.31 13.08 26.29
CA GLY A 568 -0.85 13.19 24.89
C GLY A 568 0.17 14.29 24.64
N THR A 569 -0.10 15.48 25.16
CA THR A 569 0.82 16.63 25.07
C THR A 569 2.18 16.33 25.71
N ALA A 570 2.23 15.50 26.75
CA ALA A 570 3.49 15.11 27.38
C ALA A 570 4.31 14.17 26.49
N TYR A 571 3.66 13.26 25.76
CA TYR A 571 4.33 12.38 24.81
C TYR A 571 4.79 13.11 23.55
N VAL A 572 3.99 14.04 23.01
CA VAL A 572 4.42 14.89 21.89
C VAL A 572 5.70 15.66 22.27
N LYS A 573 5.71 16.30 23.45
CA LYS A 573 6.89 16.99 23.96
C LYS A 573 8.07 16.06 24.26
N LEU A 574 7.81 14.83 24.67
CA LEU A 574 8.85 13.83 24.87
C LEU A 574 9.55 13.51 23.55
N LEU A 575 8.78 13.21 22.50
CA LEU A 575 9.31 12.93 21.17
C LEU A 575 10.09 14.13 20.62
N GLN A 576 9.56 15.35 20.71
CA GLN A 576 10.26 16.56 20.24
C GLN A 576 11.60 16.84 20.93
N ARG A 577 11.87 16.24 22.10
CA ARG A 577 13.17 16.34 22.79
C ARG A 577 14.19 15.31 22.32
N THR A 578 13.79 14.39 21.45
CA THR A 578 14.68 13.39 20.86
C THR A 578 15.31 13.94 19.58
N PRO A 579 16.60 13.70 19.32
CA PRO A 579 17.26 14.11 18.07
C PRO A 579 16.51 13.69 16.80
N LEU A 580 15.81 12.56 16.82
CA LEU A 580 15.08 12.07 15.66
C LEU A 580 13.87 12.96 15.30
N PHE A 581 13.22 13.58 16.28
CA PHE A 581 11.98 14.37 16.12
C PHE A 581 12.14 15.86 16.39
N GLU A 582 13.30 16.35 16.82
CA GLU A 582 13.53 17.77 17.15
C GLU A 582 13.18 18.73 16.00
N SER A 583 13.35 18.28 14.75
CA SER A 583 13.03 19.02 13.53
C SER A 583 11.65 18.71 12.94
N THR A 584 10.93 17.74 13.49
CA THR A 584 9.59 17.36 13.01
C THR A 584 8.57 18.39 13.51
N PRO A 585 7.73 18.97 12.64
CA PRO A 585 6.71 19.91 13.07
C PRO A 585 5.78 19.32 14.14
N GLU A 586 5.52 20.07 15.21
CA GLU A 586 4.73 19.61 16.37
C GLU A 586 3.38 19.00 15.96
N TRP A 587 2.71 19.63 15.00
CA TRP A 587 1.42 19.18 14.52
C TRP A 587 1.47 17.81 13.84
N GLN A 588 2.59 17.42 13.21
CA GLN A 588 2.75 16.11 12.60
C GLN A 588 2.91 15.03 13.68
N VAL A 589 3.62 15.35 14.76
CA VAL A 589 3.72 14.46 15.93
C VAL A 589 2.35 14.33 16.61
N GLN A 590 1.62 15.44 16.77
CA GLN A 590 0.27 15.44 17.30
C GLN A 590 -0.71 14.64 16.43
N ALA A 591 -0.66 14.79 15.10
CA ALA A 591 -1.46 14.02 14.15
C ALA A 591 -1.11 12.53 14.20
N SER A 592 0.18 12.19 14.29
CA SER A 592 0.63 10.79 14.45
C SER A 592 0.13 10.18 15.76
N MET A 593 0.05 10.97 16.83
CA MET A 593 -0.54 10.53 18.10
C MET A 593 -2.05 10.26 17.98
N LEU A 594 -2.78 11.08 17.23
CA LEU A 594 -4.20 10.83 16.96
C LEU A 594 -4.38 9.54 16.14
N GLU A 595 -3.55 9.31 15.13
CA GLU A 595 -3.57 8.05 14.37
C GLU A 595 -3.23 6.85 15.26
N ALA A 596 -2.21 6.97 16.12
CA ALA A 596 -1.83 5.93 17.06
C ALA A 596 -2.96 5.54 18.03
N SER A 597 -3.80 6.49 18.44
CA SER A 597 -4.95 6.19 19.30
C SER A 597 -5.99 5.30 18.62
N LEU A 598 -6.09 5.35 17.28
CA LEU A 598 -7.03 4.55 16.49
C LEU A 598 -6.68 3.05 16.51
N PHE A 599 -5.41 2.72 16.72
CA PHE A 599 -4.95 1.33 16.87
C PHE A 599 -5.22 0.77 18.26
N GLN A 600 -5.36 1.61 19.30
CA GLN A 600 -5.46 1.15 20.69
C GLN A 600 -6.61 0.17 20.96
N PRO A 601 -7.84 0.33 20.43
CA PRO A 601 -8.90 -0.66 20.63
C PRO A 601 -8.53 -2.06 20.12
N LEU A 602 -7.86 -2.13 18.96
CA LEU A 602 -7.39 -3.39 18.39
C LEU A 602 -6.28 -4.00 19.25
N LEU A 603 -5.32 -3.18 19.70
CA LEU A 603 -4.18 -3.63 20.52
C LEU A 603 -4.63 -4.11 21.90
N ARG A 604 -5.60 -3.45 22.55
CA ARG A 604 -6.13 -3.87 23.87
C ARG A 604 -6.65 -5.31 23.85
N ASN A 605 -7.27 -5.72 22.75
CA ASN A 605 -7.83 -7.06 22.59
C ASN A 605 -6.79 -8.17 22.39
N HIS A 606 -5.55 -7.82 22.02
CA HIS A 606 -4.51 -8.81 21.67
C HIS A 606 -3.28 -8.78 22.57
N ARG A 607 -2.99 -7.65 23.24
CA ARG A 607 -1.73 -7.43 23.95
C ARG A 607 -1.43 -8.41 25.09
N LEU A 608 -2.42 -9.13 25.64
CA LEU A 608 -2.24 -10.07 26.76
C LEU A 608 -2.45 -11.54 26.35
N ASN A 609 -2.46 -11.84 25.05
CA ASN A 609 -2.73 -13.19 24.55
C ASN A 609 -1.65 -14.23 24.88
N VAL A 610 -0.43 -13.77 25.19
CA VAL A 610 0.73 -14.65 25.50
C VAL A 610 1.11 -14.51 26.98
N PHE A 611 1.43 -13.30 27.43
CA PHE A 611 1.84 -13.06 28.81
C PHE A 611 0.68 -12.48 29.65
N PRO A 612 0.02 -13.29 30.50
CA PRO A 612 -1.00 -12.78 31.41
C PRO A 612 -0.33 -11.94 32.51
N ARG A 613 -0.31 -10.61 32.37
CA ARG A 613 0.28 -9.65 33.33
C ARG A 613 -0.48 -9.57 34.67
N LYS A 614 -0.56 -10.68 35.41
CA LYS A 614 -1.20 -10.76 36.73
C LYS A 614 -0.26 -10.14 37.78
N ASN A 615 -0.81 -9.29 38.67
CA ASN A 615 -0.08 -8.63 39.77
C ASN A 615 1.09 -7.71 39.35
N MET A 616 1.13 -7.27 38.09
CA MET A 616 2.12 -6.32 37.58
C MET A 616 1.60 -4.88 37.65
N ALA A 617 2.52 -3.90 37.68
CA ALA A 617 2.16 -2.48 37.52
C ALA A 617 1.54 -2.21 36.13
N PRO A 618 0.70 -1.16 35.98
CA PRO A 618 0.16 -0.77 34.67
C PRO A 618 1.27 -0.63 33.61
N ASP A 619 1.02 -1.15 32.40
CA ASP A 619 1.96 -1.09 31.26
C ASP A 619 2.17 0.35 30.80
N LYS A 620 3.24 0.99 31.28
CA LYS A 620 3.59 2.37 30.91
C LYS A 620 3.91 2.54 29.42
N TYR A 621 4.17 1.44 28.71
CA TYR A 621 4.49 1.40 27.28
C TYR A 621 3.26 1.31 26.38
N PHE A 622 2.05 1.06 26.90
CA PHE A 622 0.86 0.84 26.06
C PHE A 622 0.55 1.99 25.11
N ASP A 623 0.65 3.22 25.60
CA ASP A 623 0.43 4.40 24.78
C ASP A 623 1.63 4.74 23.89
N LEU A 624 2.85 4.33 24.30
CA LEU A 624 4.09 4.68 23.65
C LEU A 624 4.38 3.82 22.41
N ILE A 625 4.06 2.52 22.45
CA ILE A 625 4.25 1.59 21.33
C ILE A 625 3.56 2.07 20.05
N PRO A 626 2.22 2.26 20.01
CA PRO A 626 1.57 2.71 18.79
C PRO A 626 2.08 4.10 18.37
N LEU A 627 2.40 4.99 19.33
CA LEU A 627 2.92 6.32 19.02
C LEU A 627 4.27 6.27 18.30
N THR A 628 5.24 5.49 18.81
CA THR A 628 6.59 5.40 18.21
C THR A 628 6.53 4.83 16.79
N TRP A 629 5.81 3.72 16.59
CA TRP A 629 5.61 3.11 15.28
C TRP A 629 4.94 4.05 14.28
N ILE A 630 3.82 4.68 14.66
CA ILE A 630 3.08 5.58 13.76
C ILE A 630 3.86 6.86 13.48
N SER A 631 4.51 7.46 14.48
CA SER A 631 5.33 8.66 14.30
C SER A 631 6.51 8.41 13.37
N CYS A 632 7.24 7.29 13.52
CA CYS A 632 8.34 6.94 12.60
C CYS A 632 7.83 6.62 11.20
N ASN A 633 6.70 5.90 11.08
CA ASN A 633 6.07 5.61 9.79
C ASN A 633 5.70 6.87 9.01
N ASN A 634 5.12 7.86 9.70
CA ASN A 634 4.72 9.13 9.08
C ASN A 634 5.89 10.06 8.80
N ARG A 635 6.86 10.15 9.72
CA ARG A 635 8.07 10.97 9.57
C ARG A 635 8.93 10.51 8.38
N THR A 636 9.14 9.21 8.23
CA THR A 636 9.88 8.62 7.10
C THR A 636 9.06 8.57 5.81
N LYS A 637 7.76 8.86 5.88
CA LYS A 637 6.78 8.58 4.82
C LYS A 637 6.91 7.13 4.34
N ALA A 638 7.12 6.21 5.28
CA ALA A 638 7.22 4.80 4.97
C ALA A 638 5.89 4.29 4.44
N PHE A 639 4.79 4.70 5.07
CA PHE A 639 3.45 4.24 4.73
C PHE A 639 3.39 2.71 4.64
N ALA A 640 4.05 2.03 5.58
CA ALA A 640 4.00 0.57 5.67
C ALA A 640 2.55 0.09 5.83
N SER A 641 2.26 -1.13 5.36
CA SER A 641 0.94 -1.72 5.55
C SER A 641 0.52 -1.70 7.03
N ASN A 642 -0.77 -1.52 7.29
CA ASN A 642 -1.28 -1.53 8.65
C ASN A 642 -1.15 -2.92 9.29
N HIS A 643 -1.16 -3.99 8.50
CA HIS A 643 -0.79 -5.33 8.95
C HIS A 643 0.62 -5.35 9.54
N PHE A 644 1.64 -4.88 8.79
CA PHE A 644 3.02 -4.80 9.28
C PHE A 644 3.12 -3.97 10.56
N LEU A 645 2.53 -2.78 10.59
CA LEU A 645 2.56 -1.89 11.74
C LEU A 645 1.91 -2.54 12.97
N PHE A 646 0.74 -3.15 12.80
CA PHE A 646 0.02 -3.82 13.88
C PHE A 646 0.80 -5.02 14.43
N GLU A 647 1.30 -5.91 13.57
CA GLU A 647 2.09 -7.06 14.03
C GLU A 647 3.37 -6.61 14.75
N MET A 648 4.06 -5.59 14.24
CA MET A 648 5.24 -5.06 14.91
C MET A 648 4.93 -4.36 16.25
N MET A 649 3.76 -3.72 16.38
CA MET A 649 3.29 -3.23 17.68
C MET A 649 3.03 -4.39 18.65
N ILE A 650 2.41 -5.49 18.19
CA ILE A 650 2.21 -6.70 19.01
C ILE A 650 3.55 -7.31 19.43
N ILE A 651 4.51 -7.44 18.51
CA ILE A 651 5.87 -7.90 18.85
C ILE A 651 6.51 -6.98 19.89
N SER A 652 6.39 -5.67 19.73
CA SER A 652 6.91 -4.72 20.73
C SER A 652 6.26 -4.92 22.10
N PHE A 653 4.96 -5.24 22.17
CA PHE A 653 4.30 -5.59 23.43
C PHE A 653 4.89 -6.87 24.04
N LEU A 654 5.07 -7.90 23.23
CA LEU A 654 5.64 -9.18 23.67
C LEU A 654 7.08 -9.01 24.15
N ASP A 655 7.88 -8.15 23.52
CA ASP A 655 9.27 -7.88 23.90
C ASP A 655 9.36 -7.32 25.33
N PHE A 656 8.55 -6.31 25.66
CA PHE A 656 8.48 -5.77 27.03
C PHE A 656 7.92 -6.77 28.03
N GLN A 657 6.96 -7.59 27.63
CA GLN A 657 6.34 -8.58 28.52
C GLN A 657 7.24 -9.78 28.79
N ALA A 658 8.00 -10.22 27.78
CA ALA A 658 9.00 -11.26 27.92
C ALA A 658 10.14 -10.79 28.83
N ASP A 659 10.60 -9.54 28.69
CA ASP A 659 11.57 -8.90 29.60
C ASP A 659 11.05 -8.89 31.04
N GLU A 660 9.85 -8.36 31.29
CA GLU A 660 9.21 -8.36 32.62
C GLU A 660 9.05 -9.78 33.18
N PHE A 661 8.70 -10.76 32.35
CA PHE A 661 8.50 -12.14 32.75
C PHE A 661 9.82 -12.84 33.10
N MET A 662 10.85 -12.66 32.27
CA MET A 662 12.17 -13.24 32.51
C MET A 662 12.81 -12.67 33.77
N GLU A 663 12.67 -11.36 34.03
CA GLU A 663 13.23 -10.71 35.22
C GLU A 663 12.43 -11.01 36.50
N ALA A 664 11.09 -11.00 36.44
CA ALA A 664 10.25 -11.11 37.64
C ALA A 664 9.87 -12.55 38.03
N VAL A 665 9.84 -13.46 37.06
CA VAL A 665 9.31 -14.82 37.26
C VAL A 665 10.39 -15.86 36.97
N ALA A 666 10.89 -15.95 35.74
CA ALA A 666 11.78 -17.03 35.35
C ALA A 666 13.15 -16.95 36.06
N GLY A 667 13.80 -15.78 36.05
CA GLY A 667 15.09 -15.58 36.70
C GLY A 667 15.06 -15.92 38.20
N PRO A 668 14.10 -15.39 38.99
CA PRO A 668 13.93 -15.74 40.40
C PRO A 668 13.60 -17.22 40.64
N ALA A 669 12.77 -17.84 39.80
CA ALA A 669 12.41 -19.26 39.92
C ALA A 669 13.62 -20.20 39.79
N PHE A 670 14.56 -19.85 38.90
CA PHE A 670 15.77 -20.64 38.63
C PHE A 670 17.03 -20.05 39.28
N LYS A 671 16.87 -19.22 40.33
CA LYS A 671 18.00 -18.59 41.02
C LYS A 671 19.01 -19.61 41.54
N GLY A 672 20.27 -19.48 41.12
CA GLY A 672 21.34 -20.44 41.44
C GLY A 672 21.30 -21.76 40.66
N GLN A 673 20.36 -21.91 39.72
CA GLN A 673 20.16 -23.09 38.87
C GLN A 673 19.95 -22.69 37.39
N MET A 674 20.59 -21.60 36.92
CA MET A 674 20.39 -21.04 35.57
C MET A 674 20.68 -22.03 34.44
N ASP A 675 21.56 -23.01 34.64
CA ASP A 675 21.78 -24.10 33.67
C ASP A 675 20.50 -24.91 33.38
N GLN A 676 19.59 -25.01 34.35
CA GLN A 676 18.29 -25.66 34.15
C GLN A 676 17.35 -24.79 33.31
N LEU A 677 17.35 -23.47 33.52
CA LEU A 677 16.57 -22.54 32.70
C LEU A 677 17.05 -22.56 31.24
N HIS A 678 18.37 -22.59 31.00
CA HIS A 678 18.92 -22.76 29.65
C HIS A 678 18.47 -24.07 28.99
N ARG A 679 18.51 -25.20 29.71
CA ARG A 679 17.99 -26.49 29.19
C ARG A 679 16.50 -26.43 28.89
N LEU A 680 15.71 -25.81 29.77
CA LEU A 680 14.28 -25.64 29.58
C LEU A 680 13.96 -24.79 28.33
N ILE A 681 14.73 -23.73 28.07
CA ILE A 681 14.62 -22.93 26.83
C ILE A 681 14.94 -23.79 25.60
N ASP A 682 16.03 -24.56 25.64
CA ASP A 682 16.39 -25.46 24.54
C ASP A 682 15.28 -26.48 24.28
N ASP A 683 14.71 -27.09 25.32
CA ASP A 683 13.62 -28.06 25.24
C ASP A 683 12.36 -27.44 24.63
N VAL A 684 11.97 -26.23 25.07
CA VAL A 684 10.84 -25.48 24.50
C VAL A 684 11.07 -25.24 23.01
N CYS A 685 12.22 -24.69 22.62
CA CYS A 685 12.52 -24.38 21.22
C CYS A 685 12.60 -25.66 20.37
N ASN A 686 13.24 -26.73 20.86
CA ASN A 686 13.35 -28.01 20.17
C ASN A 686 11.98 -28.68 19.99
N THR A 687 11.12 -28.61 21.00
CA THR A 687 9.76 -29.15 20.95
C THR A 687 8.98 -28.48 19.82
N VAL A 688 9.02 -27.15 19.75
CA VAL A 688 8.32 -26.39 18.71
C VAL A 688 8.94 -26.65 17.33
N GLU A 689 10.26 -26.59 17.18
CA GLU A 689 10.94 -26.86 15.91
C GLU A 689 10.62 -28.27 15.38
N SER A 690 10.62 -29.29 16.25
CA SER A 690 10.29 -30.66 15.85
C SER A 690 8.87 -30.79 15.27
N SER A 691 7.91 -30.04 15.82
CA SER A 691 6.52 -30.03 15.35
C SER A 691 6.35 -29.37 13.97
N LEU A 692 7.23 -28.43 13.62
CA LEU A 692 7.22 -27.73 12.33
C LEU A 692 7.78 -28.57 11.18
N PHE A 693 8.69 -29.50 11.47
CA PHE A 693 9.39 -30.33 10.47
C PHE A 693 8.83 -31.75 10.32
N THR A 694 7.86 -32.17 11.13
CA THR A 694 7.12 -33.41 10.92
C THR A 694 6.06 -33.26 9.83
N THR A 695 6.25 -33.97 8.71
CA THR A 695 5.28 -34.05 7.61
C THR A 695 3.98 -34.71 8.09
N PRO A 696 2.78 -34.25 7.69
CA PRO A 696 1.54 -34.94 8.04
C PRO A 696 1.57 -36.35 7.45
N LYS A 697 1.61 -37.38 8.29
CA LYS A 697 1.35 -38.75 7.83
C LYS A 697 -0.05 -38.77 7.23
N ARG A 698 -0.13 -39.17 5.96
CA ARG A 698 -1.35 -39.38 5.17
C ARG A 698 -2.36 -40.22 6.00
N ILE A 699 -3.32 -39.57 6.64
CA ILE A 699 -4.40 -40.25 7.37
C ILE A 699 -5.25 -40.96 6.32
N LYS A 700 -5.25 -42.29 6.37
CA LYS A 700 -6.27 -43.10 5.69
C LYS A 700 -7.60 -42.79 6.36
N THR A 701 -8.54 -42.32 5.57
CA THR A 701 -9.92 -42.07 5.94
C THR A 701 -10.58 -43.36 6.45
N SER A 702 -10.82 -43.43 7.75
CA SER A 702 -11.96 -44.16 8.32
C SER A 702 -12.67 -43.20 9.27
N GLY A 703 -13.89 -42.84 8.91
CA GLY A 703 -14.63 -41.76 9.55
C GLY A 703 -14.90 -42.02 11.03
N GLN A 704 -14.57 -41.03 11.85
CA GLN A 704 -15.32 -40.64 13.04
C GLN A 704 -14.94 -39.20 13.38
N ILE A 705 -15.97 -38.38 13.62
CA ILE A 705 -15.84 -36.98 14.03
C ILE A 705 -15.27 -36.99 15.46
N SER A 706 -14.08 -36.40 15.66
CA SER A 706 -13.53 -36.13 16.98
C SER A 706 -13.18 -34.65 17.15
N ASN A 707 -13.58 -34.13 18.32
CA ASN A 707 -13.40 -32.76 18.78
C ASN A 707 -11.94 -32.30 18.75
N ARG A 708 -11.68 -31.17 18.07
CA ARG A 708 -10.38 -30.46 18.07
C ARG A 708 -9.96 -29.95 19.46
N ASP A 709 -10.89 -29.81 20.40
CA ASP A 709 -10.59 -29.32 21.75
C ASP A 709 -9.87 -30.34 22.64
N ALA A 710 -9.89 -31.64 22.29
CA ALA A 710 -9.22 -32.69 23.06
C ALA A 710 -7.75 -32.91 22.66
N GLU A 711 -7.36 -32.63 21.41
CA GLU A 711 -5.96 -32.77 20.94
C GLU A 711 -5.05 -31.64 21.46
N VAL A 712 -5.61 -30.45 21.71
CA VAL A 712 -4.86 -29.32 22.31
C VAL A 712 -4.54 -29.59 23.79
N GLN A 713 -5.35 -30.36 24.52
CA GLN A 713 -5.09 -30.71 25.92
C GLN A 713 -4.04 -31.81 26.09
N GLN A 714 -3.85 -32.72 25.13
CA GLN A 714 -2.82 -33.77 25.22
C GLN A 714 -1.39 -33.28 24.89
N LEU A 715 -1.23 -32.14 24.22
CA LEU A 715 0.07 -31.53 23.85
C LEU A 715 0.56 -30.43 24.81
N ASN A 716 -0.25 -30.12 25.84
CA ASN A 716 0.06 -29.18 26.93
C ASN A 716 0.36 -29.93 28.25
N THR A 717 0.71 -31.22 28.17
CA THR A 717 1.25 -31.94 29.33
C THR A 717 2.76 -31.91 29.26
N PHE A 718 3.39 -31.56 30.39
CA PHE A 718 4.82 -31.69 30.62
C PHE A 718 5.30 -33.05 30.09
N PRO A 719 6.31 -33.13 29.21
CA PRO A 719 6.86 -34.41 28.82
C PRO A 719 7.43 -35.12 30.05
N ASP A 720 6.84 -36.25 30.47
CA ASP A 720 7.33 -37.15 31.54
C ASP A 720 8.80 -37.62 31.32
N GLN A 721 9.39 -37.31 30.17
CA GLN A 721 10.76 -37.68 29.79
C GLN A 721 11.82 -36.63 30.12
N LEU A 722 11.45 -35.50 30.73
CA LEU A 722 12.35 -34.37 31.06
C LEU A 722 13.49 -34.69 32.04
N PHE A 723 13.51 -35.88 32.64
CA PHE A 723 14.65 -36.37 33.39
C PHE A 723 15.25 -37.60 32.70
N HIS A 724 16.32 -37.37 31.93
CA HIS A 724 17.25 -38.45 31.64
C HIS A 724 17.73 -39.06 32.97
N LYS A 725 17.52 -40.37 33.12
CA LYS A 725 17.95 -41.20 34.25
C LYS A 725 19.45 -41.04 34.55
N SER A 726 19.80 -40.02 35.32
CA SER A 726 21.01 -39.98 36.13
C SER A 726 20.59 -40.19 37.58
N ASN A 727 21.30 -41.10 38.23
CA ASN A 727 20.87 -41.88 39.38
C ASN A 727 20.95 -41.12 40.72
N ASP A 728 20.44 -39.89 40.79
CA ASP A 728 20.34 -39.12 42.04
C ASP A 728 18.97 -38.43 42.14
N HIS A 729 18.37 -38.55 43.33
CA HIS A 729 17.03 -38.10 43.75
C HIS A 729 16.43 -36.92 42.96
N ILE A 730 15.39 -37.17 42.16
CA ILE A 730 14.58 -36.14 41.48
C ILE A 730 13.31 -35.87 42.27
N SER A 731 13.20 -34.64 42.77
CA SER A 731 11.95 -34.00 43.22
C SER A 731 11.09 -33.61 42.00
N GLU A 732 9.76 -33.75 42.11
CA GLU A 732 8.82 -33.23 41.10
C GLU A 732 9.11 -31.75 40.77
N PRO A 733 8.98 -31.33 39.51
CA PRO A 733 9.20 -29.93 39.13
C PRO A 733 8.29 -29.03 39.97
N SER A 734 8.86 -27.95 40.48
CA SER A 734 8.10 -27.05 41.33
C SER A 734 6.96 -26.42 40.52
N PRO A 735 5.81 -26.08 41.14
CA PRO A 735 4.71 -25.42 40.43
C PRO A 735 5.14 -24.16 39.65
N CYS A 736 6.21 -23.50 40.08
CA CYS A 736 6.78 -22.32 39.44
C CYS A 736 7.58 -22.66 38.18
N GLU A 737 8.30 -23.79 38.15
CA GLU A 737 9.03 -24.25 36.96
C GLU A 737 8.06 -24.67 35.84
N ASN A 738 6.93 -25.28 36.20
CA ASN A 738 5.88 -25.62 35.26
C ASN A 738 5.23 -24.38 34.64
N GLU A 739 4.96 -23.35 35.46
CA GLU A 739 4.44 -22.06 34.97
C GLU A 739 5.42 -21.41 33.97
N VAL A 740 6.74 -21.48 34.24
CA VAL A 740 7.76 -20.94 33.34
C VAL A 740 7.77 -21.65 31.99
N TYR A 741 7.72 -22.99 31.99
CA TYR A 741 7.65 -23.76 30.75
C TYR A 741 6.40 -23.43 29.92
N GLU A 742 5.21 -23.41 30.54
CA GLU A 742 3.95 -23.19 29.82
C GLU A 742 3.90 -21.81 29.14
N ILE A 743 4.40 -20.77 29.80
CA ILE A 743 4.44 -19.42 29.22
C ILE A 743 5.48 -19.33 28.11
N LEU A 744 6.68 -19.90 28.30
CA LEU A 744 7.72 -19.88 27.27
C LEU A 744 7.30 -20.69 26.03
N ILE A 745 6.69 -21.86 26.20
CA ILE A 745 6.20 -22.65 25.06
C ILE A 745 5.04 -21.94 24.34
N GLN A 746 4.16 -21.24 25.08
CA GLN A 746 3.13 -20.41 24.48
C GLN A 746 3.73 -19.28 23.65
N PHE A 747 4.76 -18.58 24.14
CA PHE A 747 5.44 -17.52 23.41
C PHE A 747 6.12 -18.04 22.14
N VAL A 748 6.91 -19.11 22.24
CA VAL A 748 7.61 -19.69 21.07
C VAL A 748 6.60 -20.26 20.06
N ARG A 749 5.49 -20.86 20.51
CA ARG A 749 4.39 -21.31 19.62
C ARG A 749 3.67 -20.14 18.96
N HIS A 750 3.44 -19.04 19.67
CA HIS A 750 2.79 -17.85 19.12
C HIS A 750 3.59 -17.30 17.93
N ILE A 751 4.91 -17.17 18.08
CA ILE A 751 5.79 -16.67 17.02
C ILE A 751 5.95 -17.67 15.88
N SER A 752 6.28 -18.92 16.20
CA SER A 752 6.50 -19.94 15.18
C SER A 752 5.27 -20.21 14.33
N ASN A 753 4.08 -20.25 14.92
CA ASN A 753 2.82 -20.52 14.21
C ASN A 753 2.19 -19.27 13.61
N HIS A 754 2.83 -18.10 13.74
CA HIS A 754 2.34 -16.88 13.13
C HIS A 754 2.21 -17.07 11.60
N PRO A 755 1.08 -16.71 10.97
CA PRO A 755 0.86 -16.95 9.55
C PRO A 755 2.00 -16.45 8.66
N SER A 756 2.49 -15.24 8.92
CA SER A 756 3.60 -14.64 8.16
C SER A 756 4.95 -15.32 8.39
N VAL A 757 5.15 -16.00 9.52
CA VAL A 757 6.36 -16.80 9.76
C VAL A 757 6.25 -18.13 9.00
N GLN A 758 5.05 -18.69 8.90
CA GLN A 758 4.79 -19.93 8.17
C GLN A 758 4.92 -19.76 6.64
N SER A 759 4.48 -18.62 6.10
CA SER A 759 4.54 -18.29 4.67
C SER A 759 5.85 -17.64 4.21
N ALA A 760 6.70 -17.19 5.14
CA ALA A 760 8.00 -16.62 4.82
C ALA A 760 8.94 -17.64 4.19
N SER A 761 10.03 -17.12 3.59
CA SER A 761 11.12 -17.93 3.09
C SER A 761 11.68 -18.83 4.19
N ARG A 762 12.25 -19.98 3.80
CA ARG A 762 12.89 -20.89 4.76
C ARG A 762 14.00 -20.19 5.55
N TRP A 763 14.76 -19.32 4.90
CA TRP A 763 15.84 -18.58 5.53
C TRP A 763 15.32 -17.63 6.61
N ASP A 764 14.36 -16.77 6.26
CA ASP A 764 13.82 -15.75 7.18
C ASP A 764 13.15 -16.42 8.38
N ARG A 765 12.34 -17.48 8.15
CA ARG A 765 11.72 -18.27 9.22
C ARG A 765 12.76 -18.88 10.16
N THR A 766 13.82 -19.49 9.61
CA THR A 766 14.88 -20.10 10.41
C THR A 766 15.66 -19.03 11.20
N SER A 767 15.88 -17.87 10.59
CA SER A 767 16.52 -16.74 11.25
C SER A 767 15.69 -16.27 12.44
N THR A 768 14.38 -16.05 12.27
CA THR A 768 13.49 -15.63 13.38
C THR A 768 13.53 -16.60 14.55
N LEU A 769 13.43 -17.92 14.29
CA LEU A 769 13.47 -18.92 15.37
C LEU A 769 14.85 -18.99 16.06
N ARG A 770 15.93 -18.84 15.29
CA ARG A 770 17.28 -18.78 15.84
C ARG A 770 17.47 -17.55 16.73
N GLU A 771 17.10 -16.37 16.25
CA GLU A 771 17.24 -15.13 17.03
C GLU A 771 16.32 -15.13 18.26
N LEU A 772 15.12 -15.73 18.17
CA LEU A 772 14.24 -15.92 19.34
C LEU A 772 14.87 -16.82 20.41
N ARG A 773 15.49 -17.93 20.00
CA ARG A 773 16.24 -18.80 20.93
C ARG A 773 17.38 -18.01 21.58
N ILE A 774 18.19 -17.30 20.79
CA ILE A 774 19.29 -16.46 21.29
C ILE A 774 18.79 -15.42 22.31
N TYR A 775 17.71 -14.71 22.00
CA TYR A 775 17.06 -13.74 22.88
C TYR A 775 16.70 -14.34 24.25
N LEU A 776 16.06 -15.52 24.29
CA LEU A 776 15.70 -16.18 25.54
C LEU A 776 16.92 -16.62 26.35
N HIS A 777 17.95 -17.16 25.70
CA HIS A 777 19.20 -17.50 26.38
C HIS A 777 19.92 -16.24 26.91
N ALA A 778 19.88 -15.12 26.18
CA ALA A 778 20.46 -13.86 26.62
C ALA A 778 19.81 -13.34 27.91
N HIS A 779 18.49 -13.48 28.07
CA HIS A 779 17.76 -13.19 29.32
C HIS A 779 18.22 -14.02 30.51
N ALA A 780 18.32 -15.34 30.33
CA ALA A 780 18.83 -16.23 31.36
C ALA A 780 20.28 -15.89 31.74
N LYS A 781 21.11 -15.56 30.74
CA LYS A 781 22.50 -15.16 30.95
C LYS A 781 22.63 -13.82 31.68
N GLN A 782 21.83 -12.82 31.32
CA GLN A 782 21.78 -11.53 32.01
C GLN A 782 21.36 -11.71 33.48
N SER A 783 20.40 -12.59 33.76
CA SER A 783 19.98 -12.91 35.14
C SER A 783 21.12 -13.53 35.94
N GLU A 784 21.91 -14.43 35.32
CA GLU A 784 23.11 -15.00 35.93
C GLU A 784 24.15 -13.90 36.25
N ASP A 785 24.38 -12.98 35.33
CA ASP A 785 25.35 -11.89 35.49
C ASP A 785 24.91 -10.90 36.59
N ASN A 786 23.60 -10.62 36.71
CA ASN A 786 23.02 -9.84 37.82
C ASN A 786 23.26 -10.53 39.18
N ASP A 787 23.05 -11.84 39.28
CA ASP A 787 23.30 -12.61 40.50
C ASP A 787 24.79 -12.59 40.91
N ARG A 788 25.71 -12.73 39.93
CA ARG A 788 27.16 -12.62 40.15
C ARG A 788 27.55 -11.24 40.66
N LEU A 789 26.98 -10.17 40.09
CA LEU A 789 27.19 -8.80 40.55
C LEU A 789 26.71 -8.60 41.99
N ALA A 790 25.50 -9.09 42.31
CA ALA A 790 24.95 -9.01 43.66
C ALA A 790 25.85 -9.72 44.69
N GLN A 791 26.32 -10.93 44.37
CA GLN A 791 27.27 -11.66 45.22
C GLN A 791 28.58 -10.91 45.42
N THR A 792 29.13 -10.31 44.36
CA THR A 792 30.36 -9.49 44.44
C THR A 792 30.17 -8.28 45.35
N ARG A 793 29.05 -7.54 45.19
CA ARG A 793 28.72 -6.40 46.07
C ARG A 793 28.56 -6.83 47.53
N THR A 794 27.91 -7.98 47.79
CA THR A 794 27.82 -8.54 49.16
C THR A 794 29.18 -8.94 49.74
N GLN A 795 30.08 -9.53 48.95
CA GLN A 795 31.44 -9.87 49.40
C GLN A 795 32.26 -8.63 49.73
N GLN A 796 32.19 -7.59 48.90
CA GLN A 796 32.86 -6.31 49.13
C GLN A 796 32.35 -5.60 50.39
N LEU A 797 31.03 -5.56 50.60
CA LEU A 797 30.42 -4.99 51.81
C LEU A 797 30.86 -5.73 53.09
N ASN A 798 31.05 -7.05 53.00
CA ASN A 798 31.51 -7.88 54.12
C ASN A 798 33.04 -7.90 54.29
N GLY A 799 33.79 -7.04 53.58
CA GLY A 799 35.25 -6.94 53.68
C GLY A 799 36.00 -8.18 53.20
N LYS A 800 35.36 -9.08 52.44
CA LYS A 800 35.98 -10.29 51.90
C LYS A 800 36.65 -9.99 50.55
N SER A 801 37.77 -10.66 50.27
CA SER A 801 38.40 -10.64 48.94
C SER A 801 37.41 -11.20 47.91
N VAL A 802 37.16 -10.43 46.83
CA VAL A 802 36.27 -10.84 45.74
C VAL A 802 36.88 -12.06 45.05
N SER A 803 36.16 -13.18 45.03
CA SER A 803 36.66 -14.39 44.38
C SER A 803 36.69 -14.24 42.85
N SER A 804 37.63 -14.91 42.17
CA SER A 804 37.65 -14.95 40.69
C SER A 804 36.40 -15.59 40.08
N ARG A 805 35.66 -16.41 40.85
CA ARG A 805 34.40 -17.04 40.43
C ARG A 805 33.21 -16.09 40.43
N THR A 806 33.26 -14.97 41.15
CA THR A 806 32.16 -14.00 41.27
C THR A 806 32.34 -12.75 40.43
N ARG A 807 33.52 -12.55 39.82
CA ARG A 807 33.74 -11.49 38.82
C ARG A 807 33.04 -11.82 37.50
N ILE A 808 32.58 -10.79 36.82
CA ILE A 808 32.14 -10.87 35.43
C ILE A 808 33.34 -11.32 34.61
N GLN A 809 33.17 -12.38 33.82
CA GLN A 809 34.29 -13.06 33.15
C GLN A 809 34.52 -12.58 31.71
N ASP A 810 33.53 -11.95 31.08
CA ASP A 810 33.64 -11.42 29.73
C ASP A 810 34.18 -9.99 29.71
N SER A 811 34.77 -9.59 28.58
CA SER A 811 35.09 -8.19 28.31
C SER A 811 33.82 -7.39 28.04
N TYR A 812 33.87 -6.08 28.30
CA TYR A 812 32.72 -5.20 28.03
C TYR A 812 32.24 -5.32 26.57
N PHE A 813 33.16 -5.27 25.59
CA PHE A 813 32.80 -5.38 24.18
C PHE A 813 32.06 -6.68 23.86
N ARG A 814 32.52 -7.83 24.39
CA ARG A 814 31.87 -9.11 24.13
C ARG A 814 30.49 -9.16 24.76
N TRP A 815 30.33 -8.69 26.00
CA TRP A 815 29.05 -8.66 26.67
C TRP A 815 28.04 -7.74 25.97
N VAL A 816 28.45 -6.52 25.59
CA VAL A 816 27.56 -5.53 24.95
C VAL A 816 27.18 -5.92 23.51
N SER A 817 27.99 -6.73 22.83
CA SER A 817 27.72 -7.24 21.48
C SER A 817 27.08 -8.62 21.43
N THR A 818 26.85 -9.28 22.57
CA THR A 818 26.18 -10.59 22.65
C THR A 818 25.08 -10.52 23.69
N THR A 819 25.29 -11.06 24.91
CA THR A 819 24.32 -11.11 26.01
C THR A 819 23.44 -9.86 26.10
N SER A 820 24.06 -8.69 26.12
CA SER A 820 23.33 -7.45 26.34
C SER A 820 22.56 -6.95 25.11
N ALA A 821 23.15 -7.04 23.92
CA ALA A 821 22.47 -6.67 22.67
C ALA A 821 21.34 -7.66 22.34
N ASP A 822 21.61 -8.96 22.47
CA ASP A 822 20.65 -10.04 22.21
C ASP A 822 19.47 -10.00 23.19
N HIS A 823 19.70 -9.51 24.42
CA HIS A 823 18.64 -9.26 25.40
C HIS A 823 17.70 -8.12 25.01
N THR A 824 18.11 -7.17 24.16
CA THR A 824 17.28 -5.98 23.81
C THR A 824 16.18 -6.24 22.78
N ALA A 825 15.84 -7.51 22.48
CA ALA A 825 14.86 -7.96 21.49
C ALA A 825 15.08 -7.49 20.04
N CYS A 826 15.93 -6.49 19.79
CA CYS A 826 16.16 -5.87 18.49
C CYS A 826 16.47 -6.89 17.39
N THR A 827 17.37 -7.84 17.65
CA THR A 827 17.79 -8.88 16.67
C THR A 827 16.65 -9.84 16.33
N TYR A 828 15.92 -10.30 17.34
CA TYR A 828 14.74 -11.14 17.18
C TYR A 828 13.61 -10.42 16.42
N SER A 829 13.26 -9.20 16.84
CA SER A 829 12.18 -8.41 16.23
C SER A 829 12.52 -7.98 14.80
N PHE A 830 13.80 -7.73 14.49
CA PHE A 830 14.28 -7.51 13.13
C PHE A 830 14.13 -8.76 12.26
N ALA A 831 14.49 -9.94 12.78
CA ALA A 831 14.29 -11.19 12.05
C ALA A 831 12.80 -11.49 11.82
N PHE A 832 11.92 -11.19 12.79
CA PHE A 832 10.47 -11.31 12.62
C PHE A 832 9.93 -10.34 11.55
N ALA A 833 10.38 -9.08 11.55
CA ALA A 833 10.06 -8.11 10.50
C ALA A 833 10.48 -8.65 9.11
N GLY A 834 11.61 -9.34 9.03
CA GLY A 834 12.03 -10.08 7.83
C GLY A 834 11.03 -11.13 7.35
N CYS A 835 10.34 -11.85 8.25
CA CYS A 835 9.27 -12.78 7.86
C CYS A 835 8.02 -12.06 7.32
N LEU A 836 7.65 -10.92 7.90
CA LEU A 836 6.54 -10.10 7.40
C LEU A 836 6.81 -9.62 5.96
N LEU A 837 8.00 -9.06 5.73
CA LEU A 837 8.42 -8.58 4.40
C LEU A 837 8.55 -9.73 3.38
N SER A 838 9.10 -10.87 3.81
CA SER A 838 9.18 -12.07 2.97
C SER A 838 7.79 -12.53 2.53
N THR A 839 6.82 -12.55 3.44
CA THR A 839 5.43 -12.94 3.13
C THR A 839 4.76 -11.97 2.16
N GLN A 840 4.94 -10.66 2.35
CA GLN A 840 4.44 -9.64 1.43
C GLN A 840 5.00 -9.84 0.01
N SER A 841 6.23 -10.36 -0.09
CA SER A 841 6.86 -10.73 -1.37
C SER A 841 6.66 -12.21 -1.74
N ASN A 842 5.52 -12.82 -1.41
CA ASN A 842 5.17 -14.20 -1.77
C ASN A 842 6.19 -15.26 -1.30
N GLY A 843 6.79 -15.05 -0.13
CA GLY A 843 7.76 -15.97 0.48
C GLY A 843 9.18 -15.88 -0.09
N THR A 844 9.50 -14.85 -0.88
CA THR A 844 10.88 -14.61 -1.32
C THR A 844 11.75 -14.16 -0.15
N GLU A 845 13.03 -14.52 -0.14
CA GLU A 845 13.96 -14.07 0.90
C GLU A 845 14.05 -12.55 0.95
N THR A 846 13.98 -11.97 2.16
CA THR A 846 14.08 -10.51 2.35
C THR A 846 15.44 -9.98 1.87
N PHE A 847 16.51 -10.74 2.13
CA PHE A 847 17.86 -10.48 1.63
C PHE A 847 18.35 -11.69 0.83
N SER A 848 18.42 -11.57 -0.50
CA SER A 848 18.67 -12.71 -1.38
C SER A 848 20.15 -13.11 -1.54
N THR A 849 21.09 -12.22 -1.24
CA THR A 849 22.54 -12.49 -1.41
C THR A 849 23.26 -12.64 -0.07
N THR A 850 24.36 -13.38 -0.05
CA THR A 850 25.23 -13.50 1.13
C THR A 850 25.71 -12.13 1.62
N LYS A 851 26.02 -11.21 0.70
CA LYS A 851 26.49 -9.86 1.03
C LYS A 851 25.40 -9.04 1.72
N THR A 852 24.18 -9.04 1.18
CA THR A 852 23.04 -8.35 1.81
C THR A 852 22.67 -8.96 3.16
N LYS A 853 22.73 -10.30 3.30
CA LYS A 853 22.50 -10.99 4.58
C LYS A 853 23.54 -10.58 5.64
N TYR A 854 24.81 -10.54 5.26
CA TYR A 854 25.89 -10.11 6.17
C TYR A 854 25.72 -8.66 6.61
N LEU A 855 25.47 -7.74 5.66
CA LEU A 855 25.30 -6.32 5.96
C LEU A 855 24.06 -6.06 6.83
N ALA A 856 22.95 -6.76 6.58
CA ALA A 856 21.75 -6.65 7.40
C ALA A 856 21.98 -7.13 8.84
N ALA A 857 22.66 -8.26 9.02
CA ALA A 857 23.01 -8.77 10.35
C ALA A 857 23.96 -7.82 11.09
N ALA A 858 25.01 -7.33 10.42
CA ALA A 858 25.95 -6.37 11.01
C ALA A 858 25.26 -5.05 11.39
N MET A 859 24.42 -4.51 10.52
CA MET A 859 23.63 -3.31 10.80
C MET A 859 22.73 -3.49 12.02
N CYS A 860 21.99 -4.61 12.09
CA CYS A 860 21.10 -4.90 13.21
C CYS A 860 21.89 -5.07 14.52
N GLN A 861 23.08 -5.70 14.48
CA GLN A 861 23.94 -5.82 15.64
C GLN A 861 24.42 -4.47 16.19
N HIS A 862 24.89 -3.57 15.31
CA HIS A 862 25.30 -2.22 15.71
C HIS A 862 24.13 -1.43 16.32
N LEU A 863 22.93 -1.56 15.73
CA LEU A 863 21.71 -0.95 16.26
C LEU A 863 21.37 -1.48 17.66
N ALA A 864 21.43 -2.80 17.87
CA ALA A 864 21.14 -3.44 19.15
C ALA A 864 22.14 -3.01 20.24
N SER A 865 23.44 -3.04 19.95
CA SER A 865 24.48 -2.58 20.87
C SER A 865 24.35 -1.09 21.20
N MET A 866 24.08 -0.23 20.21
CA MET A 866 23.82 1.19 20.42
C MET A 866 22.62 1.42 21.36
N CYS A 867 21.49 0.75 21.10
CA CYS A 867 20.30 0.91 21.91
C CYS A 867 20.49 0.40 23.34
N ARG A 868 21.25 -0.69 23.53
CA ARG A 868 21.65 -1.14 24.87
C ARG A 868 22.46 -0.08 25.61
N MET A 869 23.45 0.52 24.96
CA MET A 869 24.27 1.57 25.59
C MET A 869 23.43 2.79 25.98
N TYR A 870 22.44 3.19 25.17
CA TYR A 870 21.52 4.27 25.53
C TYR A 870 20.59 3.91 26.69
N ASN A 871 20.09 2.67 26.74
CA ASN A 871 19.32 2.18 27.87
C ASN A 871 20.15 2.25 29.16
N ASP A 872 21.35 1.66 29.15
CA ASP A 872 22.28 1.64 30.28
C ASP A 872 22.65 3.05 30.76
N TYR A 873 22.86 3.99 29.82
CA TYR A 873 23.13 5.40 30.12
C TYR A 873 21.98 6.08 30.89
N GLY A 874 20.74 5.75 30.53
CA GLY A 874 19.53 6.27 31.16
C GLY A 874 19.17 5.59 32.49
N SER A 875 19.54 4.32 32.66
CA SER A 875 19.09 3.46 33.77
C SER A 875 20.06 3.31 34.94
N ILE A 876 21.26 3.91 34.89
CA ILE A 876 22.32 3.77 35.92
C ILE A 876 21.79 3.76 37.36
N ALA A 877 20.91 4.70 37.72
CA ALA A 877 20.39 4.81 39.08
C ALA A 877 19.44 3.66 39.45
N ARG A 878 18.58 3.24 38.50
CA ARG A 878 17.65 2.12 38.65
C ARG A 878 18.43 0.81 38.77
N ASP A 879 19.34 0.55 37.83
CA ASP A 879 20.10 -0.70 37.80
C ASP A 879 20.98 -0.86 39.04
N LYS A 880 21.56 0.24 39.55
CA LYS A 880 22.27 0.26 40.83
C LYS A 880 21.36 -0.16 41.99
N ALA A 881 20.13 0.33 42.05
CA ALA A 881 19.17 0.02 43.11
C ALA A 881 18.66 -1.44 43.02
N GLU A 882 18.42 -1.93 41.80
CA GLU A 882 17.89 -3.27 41.55
C GLU A 882 18.99 -4.36 41.56
N CYS A 883 20.26 -3.95 41.51
CA CYS A 883 21.45 -4.80 41.31
C CYS A 883 21.47 -5.48 39.94
N ASN A 884 20.96 -4.78 38.93
CA ASN A 884 21.08 -5.18 37.53
C ASN A 884 22.45 -4.72 37.00
N LEU A 885 23.09 -5.58 36.20
CA LEU A 885 24.38 -5.31 35.59
C LEU A 885 24.23 -4.23 34.51
N ASN A 886 24.97 -3.14 34.68
CA ASN A 886 25.02 -2.01 33.76
C ASN A 886 26.39 -1.93 33.08
N SER A 887 26.46 -1.38 31.87
CA SER A 887 27.72 -1.08 31.16
C SER A 887 28.81 -0.48 32.06
N ILE A 888 28.48 0.47 32.94
CA ILE A 888 29.48 1.18 33.76
C ILE A 888 30.06 0.37 34.94
N ASP A 889 29.53 -0.83 35.21
CA ASP A 889 30.00 -1.73 36.26
C ASP A 889 31.23 -2.54 35.81
N PHE A 890 31.55 -2.57 34.51
CA PHE A 890 32.72 -3.28 33.98
C PHE A 890 34.05 -2.60 34.34
N ASP A 891 35.08 -3.41 34.56
CA ASP A 891 36.43 -2.93 34.92
C ASP A 891 37.03 -2.03 33.84
N ASP A 892 36.64 -2.22 32.57
CA ASP A 892 36.99 -1.40 31.41
C ASP A 892 36.70 0.10 31.61
N PHE A 893 35.73 0.45 32.48
CA PHE A 893 35.35 1.84 32.78
C PHE A 893 36.06 2.43 34.02
N LEU A 894 36.99 1.71 34.66
CA LEU A 894 37.65 2.17 35.90
C LEU A 894 38.75 3.24 35.70
N GLY A 895 39.17 3.51 34.46
CA GLY A 895 40.20 4.50 34.12
C GLY A 895 41.63 3.99 34.41
N ASN A 896 42.57 4.29 33.51
CA ASN A 896 43.97 3.83 33.61
C ASN A 896 44.85 4.64 34.58
N ASP A 897 44.34 5.77 35.10
CA ASP A 897 45.14 6.70 35.90
C ASP A 897 45.05 6.38 37.39
N THR A 898 46.15 5.88 37.97
CA THR A 898 46.24 5.46 39.38
C THR A 898 45.99 6.60 40.38
N ASN A 899 45.96 7.85 39.91
CA ASN A 899 45.82 9.04 40.76
C ASN A 899 44.42 9.70 40.72
N VAL A 900 43.52 9.32 39.81
CA VAL A 900 42.15 9.87 39.74
C VAL A 900 41.14 8.76 39.49
N LYS A 901 40.34 8.40 40.51
CA LYS A 901 39.24 7.45 40.34
C LYS A 901 38.20 8.02 39.37
N ALA A 902 37.91 7.29 38.28
CA ALA A 902 36.86 7.66 37.33
C ALA A 902 35.52 7.87 38.06
N THR A 903 34.96 9.08 37.94
CA THR A 903 33.64 9.41 38.51
C THR A 903 32.53 8.73 37.71
N THR A 904 31.33 8.60 38.30
CA THR A 904 30.16 8.10 37.56
C THR A 904 29.87 8.93 36.30
N GLN A 905 30.10 10.25 36.35
CA GLN A 905 29.91 11.12 35.19
C GLN A 905 30.92 10.80 34.09
N THR A 906 32.20 10.63 34.41
CA THR A 906 33.23 10.28 33.42
C THR A 906 32.92 8.95 32.71
N ARG A 907 32.46 7.93 33.45
CA ARG A 907 32.05 6.65 32.84
C ARG A 907 30.83 6.79 31.94
N LYS A 908 29.90 7.65 32.35
CA LYS A 908 28.68 7.96 31.60
C LYS A 908 29.02 8.68 30.28
N ASP A 909 29.96 9.61 30.31
CA ASP A 909 30.45 10.30 29.10
C ASP A 909 31.13 9.32 28.15
N THR A 910 32.00 8.43 28.67
CA THR A 910 32.63 7.36 27.86
C THR A 910 31.60 6.42 27.23
N LEU A 911 30.58 5.99 27.99
CA LEU A 911 29.51 5.14 27.46
C LEU A 911 28.75 5.83 26.31
N PHE A 912 28.48 7.13 26.44
CA PHE A 912 27.84 7.90 25.39
C PHE A 912 28.71 7.99 24.12
N GLU A 913 30.02 8.24 24.26
CA GLU A 913 30.96 8.24 23.14
C GLU A 913 31.00 6.90 22.41
N LEU A 914 31.00 5.79 23.14
CA LEU A 914 30.92 4.44 22.56
C LEU A 914 29.60 4.21 21.81
N ALA A 915 28.47 4.68 22.36
CA ALA A 915 27.18 4.62 21.67
C ALA A 915 27.18 5.43 20.37
N GLN A 916 27.86 6.59 20.34
CA GLN A 916 28.03 7.37 19.10
C GLN A 916 28.95 6.67 18.09
N CYS A 917 29.94 5.89 18.56
CA CYS A 917 30.76 5.05 17.70
C CYS A 917 29.92 3.96 17.03
N GLU A 918 29.10 3.22 17.80
CA GLU A 918 28.15 2.23 17.25
C GLU A 918 27.16 2.87 16.27
N ARG A 919 26.64 4.06 16.57
CA ARG A 919 25.78 4.83 15.64
C ARG A 919 26.49 5.10 14.31
N SER A 920 27.77 5.45 14.33
CA SER A 920 28.55 5.73 13.12
C SER A 920 28.71 4.47 12.25
N TRP A 921 28.91 3.30 12.86
CA TRP A 921 29.00 2.02 12.16
C TRP A 921 27.65 1.53 11.64
N PHE A 922 26.59 1.72 12.43
CA PHE A 922 25.21 1.48 12.00
C PHE A 922 24.90 2.29 10.73
N ASN A 923 25.12 3.62 10.75
CA ASN A 923 24.84 4.50 9.61
C ASN A 923 25.64 4.11 8.36
N ALA A 924 26.94 3.84 8.52
CA ALA A 924 27.79 3.43 7.39
C ALA A 924 27.38 2.06 6.81
N THR A 925 26.93 1.13 7.65
CA THR A 925 26.47 -0.19 7.21
C THR A 925 25.10 -0.11 6.54
N MET A 926 24.19 0.71 7.07
CA MET A 926 22.88 0.98 6.48
C MET A 926 23.00 1.60 5.08
N GLU A 927 23.91 2.56 4.90
CA GLU A 927 24.19 3.15 3.58
C GLU A 927 24.70 2.10 2.59
N ARG A 928 25.65 1.25 3.02
CA ARG A 928 26.17 0.15 2.19
C ARG A 928 25.07 -0.84 1.82
N LEU A 929 24.26 -1.27 2.78
CA LEU A 929 23.14 -2.18 2.53
C LEU A 929 22.14 -1.56 1.55
N GLY A 930 21.77 -0.29 1.75
CA GLY A 930 20.90 0.44 0.85
C GLY A 930 21.44 0.50 -0.57
N ASN A 931 22.74 0.77 -0.73
CA ASN A 931 23.40 0.79 -2.05
C ASN A 931 23.40 -0.59 -2.73
N GLU A 932 23.60 -1.69 -1.98
CA GLU A 932 23.52 -3.04 -2.53
C GLU A 932 22.10 -3.46 -2.91
N MET A 933 21.08 -2.88 -2.26
CA MET A 933 19.68 -3.17 -2.54
C MET A 933 19.02 -2.21 -3.54
N LYS A 934 19.72 -1.17 -3.99
CA LYS A 934 19.24 -0.28 -5.06
C LYS A 934 18.99 -1.06 -6.35
N GLY A 935 17.83 -0.83 -6.98
CA GLY A 935 17.45 -1.54 -8.20
C GLY A 935 17.14 -3.03 -8.01
N SER A 936 17.20 -3.53 -6.76
CA SER A 936 16.73 -4.88 -6.45
C SER A 936 15.20 -4.88 -6.33
N ARG A 937 14.58 -6.05 -6.57
CA ARG A 937 13.13 -6.27 -6.36
C ARG A 937 12.68 -5.93 -4.93
N ASN A 938 13.60 -5.93 -3.97
CA ASN A 938 13.33 -5.69 -2.55
C ASN A 938 13.70 -4.26 -2.10
N GLN A 939 13.89 -3.31 -3.02
CA GLN A 939 14.20 -1.92 -2.66
C GLN A 939 13.16 -1.31 -1.71
N ARG A 940 11.88 -1.67 -1.89
CA ARG A 940 10.80 -1.25 -0.99
C ARG A 940 10.99 -1.73 0.45
N HIS A 941 11.53 -2.95 0.65
CA HIS A 941 11.83 -3.47 1.98
C HIS A 941 12.82 -2.57 2.73
N MET A 942 13.82 -2.01 2.05
CA MET A 942 14.79 -1.12 2.71
C MET A 942 14.16 0.12 3.32
N HIS A 943 13.10 0.66 2.70
CA HIS A 943 12.40 1.82 3.25
C HIS A 943 11.63 1.46 4.53
N ILE A 944 10.99 0.28 4.56
CA ILE A 944 10.29 -0.23 5.75
C ILE A 944 11.30 -0.58 6.86
N LEU A 945 12.44 -1.18 6.51
CA LEU A 945 13.51 -1.49 7.45
C LEU A 945 14.16 -0.22 8.01
N ASN A 946 14.31 0.84 7.21
CA ASN A 946 14.76 2.13 7.72
C ASN A 946 13.79 2.69 8.78
N MET A 947 12.48 2.57 8.54
CA MET A 947 11.46 2.92 9.53
C MET A 947 11.56 2.07 10.79
N PHE A 948 11.75 0.74 10.67
CA PHE A 948 12.01 -0.14 11.82
C PHE A 948 13.22 0.35 12.63
N CYS A 949 14.34 0.66 11.96
CA CYS A 949 15.54 1.14 12.64
C CYS A 949 15.31 2.49 13.33
N GLU A 950 14.57 3.41 12.72
CA GLU A 950 14.15 4.68 13.35
C GLU A 950 13.30 4.45 14.61
N VAL A 951 12.39 3.47 14.59
CA VAL A 951 11.61 3.09 15.80
C VAL A 951 12.53 2.58 16.90
N THR A 952 13.46 1.68 16.58
CA THR A 952 14.39 1.13 17.57
C THR A 952 15.33 2.21 18.14
N ASP A 953 15.86 3.09 17.30
CA ASP A 953 16.69 4.23 17.72
C ASP A 953 15.90 5.20 18.61
N LEU A 954 14.63 5.47 18.25
CA LEU A 954 13.76 6.34 19.03
C LEU A 954 13.60 5.86 20.47
N TYR A 955 13.44 4.55 20.70
CA TYR A 955 13.38 4.00 22.06
C TYR A 955 14.67 4.29 22.84
N GLY A 956 15.84 4.10 22.23
CA GLY A 956 17.12 4.45 22.84
C GLY A 956 17.20 5.94 23.22
N GLN A 957 16.78 6.83 22.32
CA GLN A 957 16.74 8.27 22.58
C GLN A 957 15.74 8.64 23.68
N ILE A 958 14.58 7.96 23.76
CA ILE A 958 13.62 8.17 24.84
C ILE A 958 14.25 7.82 26.18
N TYR A 959 14.96 6.70 26.32
CA TYR A 959 15.66 6.34 27.56
C TYR A 959 16.68 7.39 28.02
N MET A 960 17.36 8.04 27.08
CA MET A 960 18.26 9.15 27.39
C MET A 960 17.53 10.40 27.93
N VAL A 961 16.32 10.66 27.45
CA VAL A 961 15.51 11.81 27.88
C VAL A 961 14.75 11.52 29.17
N LYS A 962 14.21 10.31 29.32
CA LYS A 962 13.39 9.85 30.44
C LYS A 962 13.41 8.32 30.53
N ASP A 963 13.75 7.79 31.71
CA ASP A 963 13.58 6.36 31.97
C ASP A 963 12.09 5.97 31.98
N ILE A 964 11.72 5.03 31.11
CA ILE A 964 10.35 4.55 30.90
C ILE A 964 10.11 3.12 31.42
N ALA A 965 11.11 2.45 31.98
CA ALA A 965 10.97 1.07 32.45
C ALA A 965 10.05 0.92 33.67
N SER A 966 9.48 -0.28 33.84
CA SER A 966 8.80 -0.71 35.06
C SER A 966 9.85 -0.92 36.17
N ARG A 967 9.58 -0.46 37.40
CA ARG A 967 10.42 -0.82 38.57
C ARG A 967 9.92 -2.15 39.09
N MET A 968 10.83 -3.09 39.32
CA MET A 968 10.48 -4.45 39.75
C MET A 968 10.47 -4.59 41.28
N LYS A 969 11.18 -3.72 42.01
CA LYS A 969 11.22 -3.69 43.49
C LYS A 969 10.50 -2.43 44.02
N ALA A 970 9.49 -2.61 44.88
CA ALA A 970 8.85 -1.50 45.59
C ALA A 970 9.86 -0.84 46.56
N ASP A 971 9.82 0.48 46.68
CA ASP A 971 10.61 1.22 47.67
C ASP A 971 10.28 0.70 49.07
N VAL A 972 11.22 -0.02 49.70
CA VAL A 972 11.08 -0.52 51.08
C VAL A 972 11.19 0.61 52.12
N ASN A 973 11.49 1.85 51.69
CA ASN A 973 11.54 3.01 52.59
C ASN A 973 10.37 3.96 52.35
N GLY A 974 9.18 3.50 52.72
CA GLY A 974 8.09 4.39 53.11
C GLY A 974 8.38 5.02 54.47
N THR A 975 9.20 6.05 54.51
CA THR A 975 9.10 7.09 55.55
C THR A 975 8.58 8.35 54.89
N LYS A 976 7.36 8.71 55.28
CA LYS A 976 6.67 9.96 54.93
C LYS A 976 7.52 11.19 55.17
#